data_AF-A0A923Z5K3-F1
#
_entry.id   AF-A0A923Z5K3-F1
#
_cell.length_a   1.000
_cell.length_b   1.000
_cell.length_c   1.000
_cell.angle_alpha   90.00
_cell.angle_beta   90.00
_cell.angle_gamma   90.00
#
_symmetry.space_group_name_H-M   'P 1'
#
loop_
_entity.id
_entity.type
_entity.pdbx_description
1 polymer ?
#
loop_
_entity_poly.entity_id
_entity_poly.type
_entity_poly.pdbx_seq_one_letter_code
_entity_poly.pdbx_strand_id
1 'polypeptide(L)'
;YDAADRIVGEARQDGSHADYERDAAGRVIALRATGAGNTLDENATIAWGRSGKPVRITYLAGEERFDYDAANRLIAHEQTVDGQHYTLHYRYDSAGRITGKTLPDGQTLRYRYRDTAHPRAGLLESVWLQGFASDTANALTNDALARPIVAGMNDATDRYARRTLRFGNGLPNTVLLDRQGRVVSAGNEEVGQTRLQYAGTSAPTDPAYPTSVRTMHPVLPGQRALTYADATVVQALRSRIHRISTQWDDRAGEAETTSLTLPGIQPDLGAASFDGHDRQIRKGALRFSYDSLNRLTGIERATDGGPAPVARYRYNLFGQRIAKTVALTNGNATRTTHYFYDGSQLAFEGEPTGQSSDGKPGIRQTSAGGKRPAVMAEATRQDASQYIWINDKPVALLRRGQLYAIHTDHRNAPLALTDASRNVVWQANVADYLQATPASGAHFGAVSFDLRGSNQYFDRESGLHYNTRRYYDPVAGRYLTPDPLGLAVGPDLHAFALNRPQTMADPLGLAPTAATTDWSKASYEDKFVEIVKRTAPMVPGEIGAALLEMVQPGNVAAMGAVFAAWAVTQGTPVGWIMDAAILGLSYYALGSGVIDLYQAVMALHNGATTAKCDPDLTAAARIAANKLVAAAGGIGGGAAGAVGITRNGGLTRIANGVRDVIAYVRGQATTGRNALLSIDSVGANKVTASKGTILDPIPKAIATPYGDALQSSNAAAMAARAQVDQGATLYRIGTLGKSQAGEAQFWSLENPANPGYAGRYGIPPENVVNADFIEMARVPPGSPYITRPAPAVGPNPGGGIEVVVPPGGVRLHYFGTK
;
A
#
# COMPACT_ATOMS: atom_id res chain seq x y z
N TYR A 1 -10.84 24.70 8.67
CA TYR A 1 -11.66 23.47 8.63
C TYR A 1 -13.13 23.86 8.61
N ASP A 2 -14.00 23.02 8.03
CA ASP A 2 -15.46 23.18 8.15
C ASP A 2 -16.01 22.53 9.42
N ALA A 3 -17.32 22.63 9.64
CA ALA A 3 -18.01 22.05 10.79
C ALA A 3 -17.98 20.51 10.87
N ALA A 4 -17.52 19.84 9.80
CA ALA A 4 -17.32 18.39 9.76
C ALA A 4 -15.84 18.00 9.91
N ASP A 5 -15.01 18.93 10.38
CA ASP A 5 -13.56 18.77 10.58
C ASP A 5 -12.80 18.41 9.29
N ARG A 6 -13.28 18.89 8.14
CA ARG A 6 -12.61 18.72 6.85
C ARG A 6 -11.80 19.96 6.51
N ILE A 7 -10.66 19.76 5.86
CA ILE A 7 -9.84 20.86 5.34
C ILE A 7 -10.64 21.57 4.23
N VAL A 8 -10.82 22.88 4.40
CA VAL A 8 -11.42 23.83 3.44
C VAL A 8 -10.38 24.75 2.82
N GLY A 9 -9.22 24.84 3.45
CA GLY A 9 -8.09 25.59 2.94
C GLY A 9 -6.89 25.46 3.87
N GLU A 10 -5.72 25.75 3.34
CA GLU A 10 -4.44 25.79 4.02
C GLU A 10 -3.80 27.13 3.68
N ALA A 11 -3.33 27.87 4.70
CA ALA A 11 -2.59 29.11 4.52
C ALA A 11 -1.24 28.99 5.22
N ARG A 12 -0.20 29.55 4.61
CA ARG A 12 1.18 29.51 5.10
C ARG A 12 1.65 30.89 5.54
N GLN A 13 2.72 30.91 6.33
CA GLN A 13 3.28 32.13 6.91
C GLN A 13 3.84 33.08 5.84
N ASP A 14 4.25 32.56 4.68
CA ASP A 14 4.68 33.36 3.53
C ASP A 14 3.53 34.02 2.77
N GLY A 15 2.26 33.78 3.18
CA GLY A 15 1.06 34.31 2.52
C GLY A 15 0.52 33.40 1.40
N SER A 16 1.24 32.32 1.05
CA SER A 16 0.70 31.32 0.12
C SER A 16 -0.48 30.57 0.74
N HIS A 17 -1.47 30.23 -0.07
CA HIS A 17 -2.64 29.50 0.38
C HIS A 17 -3.23 28.61 -0.70
N ALA A 18 -3.93 27.55 -0.29
CA ALA A 18 -4.69 26.65 -1.13
C ALA A 18 -6.08 26.46 -0.53
N ASP A 19 -7.13 26.78 -1.28
CA ASP A 19 -8.52 26.66 -0.88
C ASP A 19 -9.19 25.49 -1.60
N TYR A 20 -10.12 24.82 -0.91
CA TYR A 20 -10.85 23.66 -1.41
C TYR A 20 -12.36 23.91 -1.31
N GLU A 21 -13.05 23.84 -2.45
CA GLU A 21 -14.51 23.84 -2.48
C GLU A 21 -15.04 22.41 -2.50
N ARG A 22 -16.15 22.17 -1.81
CA ARG A 22 -16.75 20.84 -1.68
C ARG A 22 -18.23 20.84 -2.04
N ASP A 23 -18.70 19.73 -2.60
CA ASP A 23 -20.13 19.50 -2.82
C ASP A 23 -20.86 19.07 -1.53
N ALA A 24 -22.18 18.88 -1.64
CA ALA A 24 -23.02 18.43 -0.52
C ALA A 24 -22.64 17.02 0.01
N ALA A 25 -21.95 16.20 -0.79
CA ALA A 25 -21.43 14.90 -0.39
C ALA A 25 -20.03 15.00 0.28
N GLY A 26 -19.46 16.21 0.37
CA GLY A 26 -18.16 16.47 0.98
C GLY A 26 -16.96 16.23 0.07
N ARG A 27 -17.18 15.97 -1.22
CA ARG A 27 -16.11 15.72 -2.19
C ARG A 27 -15.56 17.05 -2.69
N VAL A 28 -14.25 17.13 -2.92
CA VAL A 28 -13.62 18.33 -3.48
C VAL A 28 -14.09 18.51 -4.93
N ILE A 29 -14.59 19.70 -5.27
CA ILE A 29 -15.04 20.07 -6.62
C ILE A 29 -14.19 21.17 -7.24
N ALA A 30 -13.47 21.94 -6.43
CA ALA A 30 -12.49 22.90 -6.90
C ALA A 30 -11.32 23.01 -5.92
N LEU A 31 -10.15 23.34 -6.45
CA LEU A 31 -8.95 23.70 -5.71
C LEU A 31 -8.37 24.96 -6.33
N ARG A 32 -8.11 25.98 -5.51
CA ARG A 32 -7.41 27.18 -5.94
C ARG A 32 -6.18 27.39 -5.07
N ALA A 33 -5.00 27.43 -5.67
CA ALA A 33 -3.75 27.68 -4.95
C ALA A 33 -3.08 28.94 -5.47
N THR A 34 -2.59 29.76 -4.54
CA THR A 34 -1.91 31.02 -4.81
C THR A 34 -0.65 31.16 -3.98
N GLY A 35 0.42 31.64 -4.60
CA GLY A 35 1.70 31.90 -3.95
C GLY A 35 1.72 33.17 -3.10
N ALA A 36 2.84 33.38 -2.40
CA ALA A 36 3.10 34.50 -1.48
C ALA A 36 2.85 35.92 -2.07
N GLY A 37 2.87 36.05 -3.40
CA GLY A 37 2.62 37.31 -4.13
C GLY A 37 1.26 37.38 -4.83
N ASN A 38 0.26 36.57 -4.43
CA ASN A 38 -1.02 36.38 -5.15
C ASN A 38 -0.86 35.85 -6.59
N THR A 39 0.26 35.20 -6.88
CA THR A 39 0.45 34.48 -8.14
C THR A 39 -0.46 33.26 -8.15
N LEU A 40 -1.22 33.06 -9.22
CA LEU A 40 -2.05 31.87 -9.37
C LEU A 40 -1.15 30.68 -9.70
N ASP A 41 -1.02 29.75 -8.76
CA ASP A 41 -0.20 28.54 -8.92
C ASP A 41 -1.04 27.36 -9.40
N GLU A 42 -2.32 27.30 -9.00
CA GLU A 42 -3.26 26.28 -9.47
C GLU A 42 -4.70 26.79 -9.44
N ASN A 43 -5.49 26.36 -10.42
CA ASN A 43 -6.93 26.53 -10.44
C ASN A 43 -7.58 25.31 -11.09
N ALA A 44 -8.01 24.38 -10.25
CA ALA A 44 -8.49 23.08 -10.67
C ALA A 44 -9.98 22.88 -10.35
N THR A 45 -10.65 22.12 -11.20
CA THR A 45 -12.05 21.69 -11.00
C THR A 45 -12.17 20.19 -11.20
N ILE A 46 -13.03 19.55 -10.41
CA ILE A 46 -13.28 18.11 -10.44
C ILE A 46 -14.77 17.86 -10.69
N ALA A 47 -15.08 17.20 -11.80
CA ALA A 47 -16.41 16.68 -12.06
C ALA A 47 -16.50 15.21 -11.62
N TRP A 48 -17.48 14.92 -10.78
CA TRP A 48 -17.73 13.57 -10.26
C TRP A 48 -18.85 12.88 -11.03
N GLY A 49 -18.64 11.62 -11.41
CA GLY A 49 -19.65 10.76 -12.02
C GLY A 49 -20.66 10.22 -11.01
N ARG A 50 -21.69 9.52 -11.53
CA ARG A 50 -22.77 8.90 -10.71
C ARG A 50 -22.27 7.85 -9.73
N SER A 51 -21.13 7.23 -10.01
CA SER A 51 -20.50 6.20 -9.16
C SER A 51 -19.62 6.77 -8.05
N GLY A 52 -19.56 8.10 -7.90
CA GLY A 52 -18.70 8.75 -6.91
C GLY A 52 -17.22 8.83 -7.31
N LYS A 53 -16.87 8.44 -8.54
CA LYS A 53 -15.51 8.52 -9.11
C LYS A 53 -15.35 9.77 -9.99
N PRO A 54 -14.14 10.36 -10.12
CA PRO A 54 -13.93 11.51 -10.99
C PRO A 54 -14.07 11.09 -12.45
N VAL A 55 -14.75 11.92 -13.25
CA VAL A 55 -14.90 11.72 -14.71
C VAL A 55 -14.15 12.77 -15.52
N ARG A 56 -13.90 13.94 -14.94
CA ARG A 56 -13.10 15.01 -15.54
C ARG A 56 -12.40 15.82 -14.46
N ILE A 57 -11.13 16.12 -14.66
CA ILE A 57 -10.33 17.02 -13.82
C ILE A 57 -9.71 18.05 -14.74
N THR A 58 -9.96 19.33 -14.50
CA THR A 58 -9.28 20.42 -15.19
C THR A 58 -8.30 21.06 -14.23
N TYR A 59 -7.09 21.41 -14.67
CA TYR A 59 -6.06 22.11 -13.90
C TYR A 59 -5.32 23.08 -14.83
N LEU A 60 -4.51 24.00 -14.28
CA LEU A 60 -3.94 25.10 -15.05
C LEU A 60 -3.11 24.62 -16.26
N ALA A 61 -2.41 23.50 -16.10
CA ALA A 61 -1.56 22.92 -17.12
C ALA A 61 -2.29 21.99 -18.12
N GLY A 62 -3.58 21.65 -17.92
CA GLY A 62 -4.26 20.68 -18.77
C GLY A 62 -5.55 20.08 -18.20
N GLU A 63 -5.91 18.91 -18.69
CA GLU A 63 -7.14 18.20 -18.32
C GLU A 63 -6.94 16.69 -18.32
N GLU A 64 -7.65 15.99 -17.43
CA GLU A 64 -7.79 14.53 -17.45
C GLU A 64 -9.25 14.11 -17.52
N ARG A 65 -9.51 12.98 -18.21
CA ARG A 65 -10.83 12.34 -18.29
C ARG A 65 -10.74 10.85 -17.96
N PHE A 66 -11.80 10.35 -17.34
CA PHE A 66 -11.90 8.96 -16.91
C PHE A 66 -13.26 8.38 -17.29
N ASP A 67 -13.24 7.26 -18.01
CA ASP A 67 -14.44 6.49 -18.33
C ASP A 67 -14.46 5.18 -17.56
N TYR A 68 -15.66 4.77 -17.13
CA TYR A 68 -15.87 3.54 -16.38
C TYR A 68 -16.94 2.67 -17.04
N ASP A 69 -16.79 1.35 -16.89
CA ASP A 69 -17.84 0.41 -17.27
C ASP A 69 -18.97 0.33 -16.22
N ALA A 70 -20.00 -0.47 -16.51
CA ALA A 70 -21.13 -0.69 -15.60
C ALA A 70 -20.74 -1.32 -14.25
N ALA A 71 -19.56 -1.95 -14.16
CA ALA A 71 -19.00 -2.50 -12.93
C ALA A 71 -18.08 -1.50 -12.20
N ASN A 72 -18.07 -0.22 -12.61
CA ASN A 72 -17.25 0.87 -12.07
C ASN A 72 -15.72 0.64 -12.20
N ARG A 73 -15.30 -0.14 -13.21
CA ARG A 73 -13.88 -0.35 -13.55
C ARG A 73 -13.45 0.65 -14.61
N LEU A 74 -12.23 1.18 -14.52
CA LEU A 74 -11.69 2.19 -15.43
C LEU A 74 -11.46 1.61 -16.83
N ILE A 75 -12.12 2.10 -17.86
CA ILE A 75 -11.98 1.62 -19.25
C ILE A 75 -11.24 2.60 -20.17
N ALA A 76 -11.16 3.88 -19.79
CA ALA A 76 -10.32 4.86 -20.46
C ALA A 76 -9.76 5.88 -19.47
N HIS A 77 -8.49 6.26 -19.66
CA HIS A 77 -7.86 7.41 -19.02
C HIS A 77 -7.29 8.28 -20.14
N GLU A 78 -7.67 9.55 -20.17
CA GLU A 78 -7.18 10.53 -21.14
C GLU A 78 -6.51 11.69 -20.41
N GLN A 79 -5.38 12.17 -20.92
CA GLN A 79 -4.71 13.40 -20.50
C GLN A 79 -4.55 14.34 -21.69
N THR A 80 -4.86 15.61 -21.49
CA THR A 80 -4.62 16.69 -22.45
C THR A 80 -3.66 17.72 -21.86
N VAL A 81 -2.57 18.02 -22.56
CA VAL A 81 -1.57 19.04 -22.19
C VAL A 81 -1.04 19.71 -23.46
N ASP A 82 -1.01 21.04 -23.50
CA ASP A 82 -0.65 21.85 -24.68
C ASP A 82 -1.38 21.44 -25.98
N GLY A 83 -2.65 21.03 -25.87
CA GLY A 83 -3.46 20.55 -26.98
C GLY A 83 -3.06 19.17 -27.52
N GLN A 84 -2.09 18.48 -26.89
CA GLN A 84 -1.76 17.09 -27.17
C GLN A 84 -2.60 16.16 -26.31
N HIS A 85 -3.04 15.04 -26.88
CA HIS A 85 -3.92 14.07 -26.23
C HIS A 85 -3.21 12.72 -26.08
N TYR A 86 -3.27 12.16 -24.87
CA TYR A 86 -2.71 10.85 -24.53
C TYR A 86 -3.80 9.99 -23.92
N THR A 87 -3.96 8.76 -24.40
CA THR A 87 -5.06 7.88 -23.97
C THR A 87 -4.55 6.48 -23.66
N LEU A 88 -5.03 5.94 -22.53
CA LEU A 88 -4.98 4.51 -22.22
C LEU A 88 -6.39 3.94 -22.25
N HIS A 89 -6.54 2.79 -22.90
CA HIS A 89 -7.79 2.01 -22.80
C HIS A 89 -7.55 0.67 -22.14
N TYR A 90 -8.51 0.22 -21.34
CA TYR A 90 -8.44 -1.04 -20.60
C TYR A 90 -9.57 -1.97 -21.01
N ARG A 91 -9.28 -3.27 -21.03
CA ARG A 91 -10.26 -4.34 -21.24
C ARG A 91 -10.17 -5.33 -20.10
N TYR A 92 -11.32 -5.82 -19.66
CA TYR A 92 -11.42 -6.77 -18.57
C TYR A 92 -12.20 -8.01 -18.98
N ASP A 93 -11.94 -9.13 -18.32
CA ASP A 93 -12.84 -10.28 -18.36
C ASP A 93 -13.98 -10.17 -17.34
N SER A 94 -14.84 -11.20 -17.30
CA SER A 94 -15.95 -11.30 -16.35
C SER A 94 -15.50 -11.41 -14.89
N ALA A 95 -14.25 -11.82 -14.64
CA ALA A 95 -13.66 -11.92 -13.32
C ALA A 95 -12.98 -10.61 -12.84
N GLY A 96 -13.03 -9.53 -13.63
CA GLY A 96 -12.40 -8.27 -13.26
C GLY A 96 -10.91 -8.16 -13.59
N ARG A 97 -10.33 -9.13 -14.29
CA ARG A 97 -8.91 -9.15 -14.60
C ARG A 97 -8.65 -8.42 -15.92
N ILE A 98 -7.57 -7.65 -16.00
CA ILE A 98 -7.19 -6.95 -17.22
C ILE A 98 -6.80 -7.94 -18.31
N THR A 99 -7.45 -7.92 -19.46
CA THR A 99 -7.15 -8.79 -20.61
C THR A 99 -6.46 -8.04 -21.74
N GLY A 100 -6.59 -6.71 -21.77
CA GLY A 100 -5.88 -5.88 -22.74
C GLY A 100 -5.72 -4.44 -22.30
N LYS A 101 -4.69 -3.79 -22.84
CA LYS A 101 -4.40 -2.37 -22.65
C LYS A 101 -4.01 -1.74 -23.99
N THR A 102 -4.63 -0.64 -24.40
CA THR A 102 -4.18 0.14 -25.56
C THR A 102 -3.33 1.29 -25.06
N LEU A 103 -2.10 1.39 -25.55
CA LEU A 103 -1.12 2.41 -25.20
C LEU A 103 -1.36 3.73 -25.97
N PRO A 104 -0.78 4.86 -25.56
CA PRO A 104 -0.99 6.16 -26.22
C PRO A 104 -0.64 6.18 -27.71
N ASP A 105 0.30 5.35 -28.16
CA ASP A 105 0.65 5.22 -29.58
C ASP A 105 -0.33 4.35 -30.39
N GLY A 106 -1.35 3.76 -29.75
CA GLY A 106 -2.33 2.86 -30.35
C GLY A 106 -1.92 1.38 -30.39
N GLN A 107 -0.72 1.02 -29.93
CA GLN A 107 -0.33 -0.38 -29.76
C GLN A 107 -1.07 -1.02 -28.60
N THR A 108 -1.31 -2.32 -28.70
CA THR A 108 -2.10 -3.07 -27.72
C THR A 108 -1.28 -4.12 -27.01
N LEU A 109 -1.45 -4.19 -25.69
CA LEU A 109 -0.98 -5.25 -24.83
C LEU A 109 -2.10 -6.26 -24.63
N ARG A 110 -1.76 -7.55 -24.64
CA ARG A 110 -2.66 -8.65 -24.29
C ARG A 110 -2.12 -9.36 -23.06
N TYR A 111 -2.98 -9.53 -22.05
CA TYR A 111 -2.69 -10.24 -20.82
C TYR A 111 -3.36 -11.62 -20.89
N ARG A 112 -2.58 -12.68 -20.64
CA ARG A 112 -3.09 -14.06 -20.61
C ARG A 112 -2.91 -14.63 -19.21
N TYR A 113 -3.93 -15.33 -18.72
CA TYR A 113 -3.96 -15.96 -17.42
C TYR A 113 -3.97 -17.47 -17.57
N ARG A 114 -3.37 -18.17 -16.61
CA ARG A 114 -3.38 -19.64 -16.56
C ARG A 114 -4.81 -20.15 -16.51
N ASP A 115 -5.11 -21.16 -17.31
CA ASP A 115 -6.43 -21.79 -17.38
C ASP A 115 -6.75 -22.60 -16.12
N THR A 116 -7.97 -23.14 -16.05
CA THR A 116 -8.48 -23.92 -14.91
C THR A 116 -7.84 -25.30 -14.77
N ALA A 117 -7.17 -25.82 -15.80
CA ALA A 117 -6.46 -27.09 -15.74
C ALA A 117 -5.04 -26.94 -15.18
N HIS A 118 -4.45 -25.75 -15.28
CA HIS A 118 -3.15 -25.45 -14.73
C HIS A 118 -3.20 -25.37 -13.19
N PRO A 119 -2.20 -25.89 -12.45
CA PRO A 119 -2.17 -25.78 -10.99
C PRO A 119 -2.34 -24.33 -10.54
N ARG A 120 -1.58 -23.41 -11.14
CA ARG A 120 -1.65 -21.95 -10.90
C ARG A 120 -2.78 -21.20 -11.64
N ALA A 121 -3.95 -21.83 -11.78
CA ALA A 121 -5.11 -21.26 -12.45
C ALA A 121 -5.41 -19.83 -11.98
N GLY A 122 -5.75 -18.96 -12.93
CA GLY A 122 -6.16 -17.58 -12.65
C GLY A 122 -5.03 -16.58 -12.45
N LEU A 123 -3.78 -17.03 -12.25
CA LEU A 123 -2.60 -16.16 -12.19
C LEU A 123 -2.14 -15.72 -13.58
N LEU A 124 -1.53 -14.53 -13.67
CA LEU A 124 -1.01 -13.99 -14.92
C LEU A 124 0.10 -14.90 -15.46
N GLU A 125 -0.04 -15.35 -16.70
CA GLU A 125 0.93 -16.23 -17.37
C GLU A 125 1.87 -15.42 -18.26
N SER A 126 1.33 -14.47 -19.01
CA SER A 126 2.11 -13.76 -20.02
C SER A 126 1.48 -12.41 -20.39
N VAL A 127 2.34 -11.53 -20.89
CA VAL A 127 1.97 -10.23 -21.47
C VAL A 127 2.60 -10.13 -22.85
N TRP A 128 1.80 -9.79 -23.85
CA TRP A 128 2.20 -9.76 -25.26
C TRP A 128 1.92 -8.39 -25.86
N LEU A 129 2.83 -7.89 -26.68
CA LEU A 129 2.60 -6.77 -27.57
C LEU A 129 1.97 -7.29 -28.86
N GLN A 130 0.75 -6.87 -29.19
CA GLN A 130 0.00 -7.32 -30.38
C GLN A 130 0.18 -6.37 -31.58
N GLY A 131 0.77 -5.19 -31.37
CA GLY A 131 0.86 -4.13 -32.37
C GLY A 131 -0.38 -3.23 -32.37
N PHE A 132 -0.59 -2.48 -33.45
CA PHE A 132 -1.69 -1.53 -33.57
C PHE A 132 -3.04 -2.24 -33.66
N ALA A 133 -4.05 -1.71 -32.95
CA ALA A 133 -5.41 -2.19 -33.10
C ALA A 133 -5.91 -1.96 -34.53
N SER A 134 -6.34 -3.02 -35.23
CA SER A 134 -7.29 -2.86 -36.34
C SER A 134 -8.72 -2.92 -35.76
N ASP A 135 -9.64 -2.12 -36.30
CA ASP A 135 -11.05 -2.05 -35.86
C ASP A 135 -11.81 -3.38 -36.04
N THR A 136 -11.18 -4.40 -36.62
CA THR A 136 -11.74 -5.76 -36.68
C THR A 136 -11.53 -6.46 -35.34
N ALA A 137 -12.58 -7.05 -34.77
CA ALA A 137 -12.53 -7.91 -33.58
C ALA A 137 -11.43 -9.01 -33.63
N ASN A 138 -10.89 -9.30 -34.82
CA ASN A 138 -9.78 -10.21 -35.10
C ASN A 138 -8.35 -9.64 -34.86
N ALA A 139 -8.17 -8.37 -34.48
CA ALA A 139 -6.84 -7.79 -34.26
C ALA A 139 -6.10 -8.42 -33.07
N LEU A 140 -6.83 -8.89 -32.05
CA LEU A 140 -6.28 -9.54 -30.86
C LEU A 140 -6.13 -11.07 -31.00
N THR A 141 -6.56 -11.64 -32.13
CA THR A 141 -6.44 -13.07 -32.44
C THR A 141 -5.36 -13.35 -33.49
N ASN A 142 -4.75 -12.32 -34.08
CA ASN A 142 -3.67 -12.50 -35.04
C ASN A 142 -2.33 -12.67 -34.34
N ASP A 143 -2.06 -13.89 -33.87
CA ASP A 143 -0.83 -14.25 -33.17
C ASP A 143 0.44 -14.12 -34.05
N ALA A 144 0.31 -13.90 -35.38
CA ALA A 144 1.44 -13.84 -36.31
C ALA A 144 2.39 -12.64 -36.12
N LEU A 145 1.93 -11.56 -35.46
CA LEU A 145 2.75 -10.37 -35.15
C LEU A 145 2.96 -10.15 -33.64
N ALA A 146 2.44 -11.06 -32.81
CA ALA A 146 2.49 -10.92 -31.36
C ALA A 146 3.91 -11.16 -30.83
N ARG A 147 4.47 -10.17 -30.13
CA ARG A 147 5.79 -10.26 -29.49
C ARG A 147 5.62 -10.47 -27.98
N PRO A 148 6.18 -11.53 -27.38
CA PRO A 148 6.11 -11.69 -25.93
C PRO A 148 6.90 -10.57 -25.26
N ILE A 149 6.32 -9.94 -24.24
CA ILE A 149 7.04 -9.03 -23.34
C ILE A 149 7.58 -9.86 -22.17
N VAL A 150 6.68 -10.60 -21.53
CA VAL A 150 7.00 -11.64 -20.56
C VAL A 150 6.17 -12.88 -20.84
N ALA A 151 6.73 -14.04 -20.59
CA ALA A 151 6.07 -15.32 -20.83
C ALA A 151 6.39 -16.35 -19.73
N GLY A 152 5.53 -17.35 -19.60
CA GLY A 152 5.75 -18.47 -18.69
C GLY A 152 5.79 -18.10 -17.22
N MET A 153 5.15 -16.99 -16.82
CA MET A 153 4.99 -16.65 -15.41
C MET A 153 4.11 -17.68 -14.72
N ASN A 154 4.32 -17.83 -13.40
CA ASN A 154 3.50 -18.69 -12.56
C ASN A 154 3.44 -20.11 -13.11
N ASP A 155 4.62 -20.67 -13.41
CA ASP A 155 4.76 -22.05 -13.88
C ASP A 155 4.50 -23.05 -12.74
N ALA A 156 4.02 -24.25 -13.07
CA ALA A 156 3.80 -25.31 -12.07
C ALA A 156 5.07 -25.65 -11.27
N THR A 157 6.26 -25.45 -11.85
CA THR A 157 7.56 -25.71 -11.23
C THR A 157 8.14 -24.54 -10.43
N ASP A 158 7.57 -23.34 -10.55
CA ASP A 158 8.03 -22.17 -9.80
C ASP A 158 7.96 -22.44 -8.28
N ARG A 159 8.94 -21.94 -7.53
CA ARG A 159 8.98 -22.06 -6.06
C ARG A 159 8.86 -20.69 -5.42
N TYR A 160 8.24 -20.58 -4.26
CA TYR A 160 8.09 -19.29 -3.58
C TYR A 160 9.42 -18.62 -3.25
N ALA A 161 10.43 -19.41 -2.91
CA ALA A 161 11.81 -18.97 -2.70
C ALA A 161 12.59 -18.63 -3.98
N ARG A 162 12.05 -18.94 -5.18
CA ARG A 162 12.64 -18.61 -6.47
C ARG A 162 11.56 -18.11 -7.43
N ARG A 163 11.46 -16.79 -7.52
CA ARG A 163 10.48 -16.11 -8.37
C ARG A 163 11.16 -15.71 -9.67
N THR A 164 10.71 -16.28 -10.79
CA THR A 164 11.33 -16.04 -12.10
C THR A 164 10.33 -15.36 -13.03
N LEU A 165 10.73 -14.25 -13.62
CA LEU A 165 10.05 -13.59 -14.73
C LEU A 165 10.88 -13.82 -15.99
N ARG A 166 10.35 -14.48 -17.03
CA ARG A 166 11.07 -14.66 -18.30
C ARG A 166 10.62 -13.61 -19.30
N PHE A 167 11.56 -12.87 -19.87
CA PHE A 167 11.28 -11.90 -20.92
C PHE A 167 11.14 -12.58 -22.28
N GLY A 168 10.52 -11.88 -23.23
CA GLY A 168 10.31 -12.40 -24.58
C GLY A 168 11.57 -12.74 -25.37
N ASN A 169 12.72 -12.16 -25.00
CA ASN A 169 14.02 -12.54 -25.57
C ASN A 169 14.63 -13.80 -24.91
N GLY A 170 13.95 -14.40 -23.92
CA GLY A 170 14.34 -15.63 -23.23
C GLY A 170 15.16 -15.44 -21.96
N LEU A 171 15.67 -14.23 -21.69
CA LEU A 171 16.44 -13.95 -20.48
C LEU A 171 15.51 -13.87 -19.24
N PRO A 172 15.88 -14.48 -18.10
CA PRO A 172 15.10 -14.40 -16.87
C PRO A 172 15.48 -13.18 -16.00
N ASN A 173 14.54 -12.61 -15.26
CA ASN A 173 14.81 -11.85 -14.05
C ASN A 173 14.37 -12.70 -12.85
N THR A 174 15.32 -13.10 -12.01
CA THR A 174 15.08 -14.03 -10.90
C THR A 174 15.31 -13.35 -9.57
N VAL A 175 14.35 -13.50 -8.66
CA VAL A 175 14.48 -13.16 -7.23
C VAL A 175 14.62 -14.45 -6.43
N LEU A 176 15.71 -14.58 -5.68
CA LEU A 176 15.96 -15.68 -4.76
C LEU A 176 15.77 -15.19 -3.32
N LEU A 177 15.07 -16.01 -2.53
CA LEU A 177 14.82 -15.77 -1.11
C LEU A 177 15.56 -16.80 -0.26
N ASP A 178 16.01 -16.38 0.91
CA ASP A 178 16.44 -17.33 1.95
C ASP A 178 15.26 -17.95 2.70
N ARG A 179 15.57 -18.77 3.70
CA ARG A 179 14.56 -19.46 4.52
C ARG A 179 13.64 -18.49 5.26
N GLN A 180 14.11 -17.30 5.62
CA GLN A 180 13.33 -16.27 6.32
C GLN A 180 12.47 -15.44 5.35
N GLY A 181 12.61 -15.63 4.04
CA GLY A 181 11.91 -14.89 3.00
C GLY A 181 12.64 -13.62 2.54
N ARG A 182 13.86 -13.38 3.04
CA ARG A 182 14.66 -12.21 2.68
C ARG A 182 15.30 -12.42 1.31
N VAL A 183 15.41 -11.37 0.53
CA VAL A 183 15.99 -11.45 -0.82
C VAL A 183 17.51 -11.63 -0.73
N VAL A 184 18.05 -12.71 -1.28
CA VAL A 184 19.51 -12.95 -1.35
C VAL A 184 20.09 -12.61 -2.72
N SER A 185 19.28 -12.67 -3.78
CA SER A 185 19.66 -12.13 -5.07
C SER A 185 18.45 -11.71 -5.90
N ALA A 186 18.64 -10.73 -6.79
CA ALA A 186 17.64 -10.26 -7.71
C ALA A 186 18.29 -9.78 -9.02
N GLY A 187 17.71 -10.15 -10.17
CA GLY A 187 18.21 -9.77 -11.49
C GLY A 187 18.55 -10.97 -12.37
N ASN A 188 19.55 -10.82 -13.22
CA ASN A 188 19.98 -11.81 -14.20
C ASN A 188 21.52 -11.95 -14.17
N GLU A 189 22.03 -13.17 -14.05
CA GLU A 189 23.49 -13.40 -13.94
C GLU A 189 24.27 -13.10 -15.24
N GLU A 190 23.60 -13.12 -16.39
CA GLU A 190 24.15 -12.84 -17.73
C GLU A 190 24.15 -11.35 -18.10
N VAL A 191 23.39 -10.49 -17.40
CA VAL A 191 23.31 -9.06 -17.77
C VAL A 191 23.33 -8.08 -16.59
N GLY A 192 23.09 -8.53 -15.37
CA GLY A 192 23.11 -7.68 -14.18
C GLY A 192 22.29 -8.27 -13.04
N GLN A 193 22.91 -8.50 -11.89
CA GLN A 193 22.26 -9.03 -10.69
C GLN A 193 22.77 -8.30 -9.44
N THR A 194 21.87 -8.04 -8.49
CA THR A 194 22.22 -7.60 -7.14
C THR A 194 22.20 -8.80 -6.19
N ARG A 195 23.23 -8.94 -5.35
CA ARG A 195 23.31 -9.94 -4.28
C ARG A 195 23.33 -9.27 -2.91
N LEU A 196 22.58 -9.83 -1.97
CA LEU A 196 22.47 -9.36 -0.60
C LEU A 196 22.95 -10.47 0.35
N GLN A 197 23.78 -10.09 1.32
CA GLN A 197 24.21 -10.99 2.38
C GLN A 197 23.68 -10.49 3.72
N TYR A 198 23.33 -11.40 4.62
CA TYR A 198 22.80 -11.09 5.93
C TYR A 198 23.68 -11.69 7.01
N ALA A 199 23.68 -11.06 8.19
CA ALA A 199 24.31 -11.64 9.35
C ALA A 199 23.53 -12.85 9.87
N GLY A 200 24.20 -13.74 10.60
CA GLY A 200 23.53 -14.79 11.38
C GLY A 200 22.66 -14.18 12.49
N THR A 201 21.70 -14.95 13.01
CA THR A 201 20.74 -14.51 14.04
C THR A 201 21.38 -14.15 15.39
N SER A 202 22.66 -14.48 15.59
CA SER A 202 23.46 -14.15 16.78
C SER A 202 24.25 -12.84 16.66
N ALA A 203 24.19 -12.15 15.50
CA ALA A 203 24.91 -10.91 15.29
C ALA A 203 24.21 -9.72 15.98
N PRO A 204 24.97 -8.71 16.45
CA PRO A 204 24.42 -7.54 17.15
C PRO A 204 23.67 -6.55 16.25
N THR A 205 23.68 -6.75 14.93
CA THR A 205 22.96 -5.92 13.95
C THR A 205 21.60 -6.52 13.63
N ASP A 206 20.60 -5.69 13.27
CA ASP A 206 19.27 -6.16 12.85
C ASP A 206 19.41 -7.27 11.79
N PRO A 207 19.02 -8.52 12.11
CA PRO A 207 19.20 -9.64 11.20
C PRO A 207 18.37 -9.47 9.93
N ALA A 208 17.33 -8.63 9.92
CA ALA A 208 16.55 -8.34 8.72
C ALA A 208 17.27 -7.42 7.71
N TYR A 209 18.39 -6.81 8.11
CA TYR A 209 19.11 -5.83 7.29
C TYR A 209 20.40 -6.43 6.70
N PRO A 210 20.69 -6.22 5.41
CA PRO A 210 21.84 -6.87 4.76
C PRO A 210 23.16 -6.28 5.25
N THR A 211 24.12 -7.16 5.56
CA THR A 211 25.51 -6.79 5.89
C THR A 211 26.28 -6.33 4.68
N SER A 212 25.97 -6.84 3.48
CA SER A 212 26.51 -6.34 2.21
C SER A 212 25.49 -6.42 1.08
N VAL A 213 25.57 -5.46 0.16
CA VAL A 213 24.82 -5.42 -1.10
C VAL A 213 25.82 -5.19 -2.22
N ARG A 214 25.80 -6.03 -3.25
CA ARG A 214 26.70 -5.91 -4.40
C ARG A 214 25.94 -6.06 -5.70
N THR A 215 26.04 -5.06 -6.57
CA THR A 215 25.61 -5.16 -7.96
C THR A 215 26.75 -5.77 -8.77
N MET A 216 26.41 -6.79 -9.56
CA MET A 216 27.35 -7.56 -10.37
C MET A 216 26.91 -7.55 -11.82
N HIS A 217 27.86 -7.32 -12.70
CA HIS A 217 27.69 -7.47 -14.15
C HIS A 217 28.70 -8.50 -14.66
N PRO A 218 28.34 -9.36 -15.62
CA PRO A 218 29.31 -10.25 -16.22
C PRO A 218 30.39 -9.44 -16.93
N VAL A 219 31.61 -9.90 -16.77
CA VAL A 219 32.77 -9.36 -17.44
C VAL A 219 32.72 -9.81 -18.89
N LEU A 220 32.49 -8.88 -19.83
CA LEU A 220 32.54 -9.20 -21.25
C LEU A 220 33.95 -9.71 -21.62
N PRO A 221 34.10 -10.67 -22.55
CA PRO A 221 35.40 -11.16 -22.98
C PRO A 221 36.32 -9.99 -23.38
N GLY A 222 37.48 -9.88 -22.72
CA GLY A 222 38.45 -8.79 -22.94
C GLY A 222 38.37 -7.62 -21.95
N GLN A 223 37.43 -7.62 -21.01
CA GLN A 223 37.41 -6.64 -19.91
C GLN A 223 37.96 -7.26 -18.61
N ARG A 224 38.59 -6.46 -17.74
CA ARG A 224 38.98 -6.88 -16.39
C ARG A 224 37.82 -6.62 -15.44
N ALA A 225 37.48 -7.60 -14.61
CA ALA A 225 36.61 -7.39 -13.45
C ALA A 225 37.26 -6.32 -12.55
N LEU A 226 36.64 -5.15 -12.41
CA LEU A 226 37.01 -4.21 -11.36
C LEU A 226 36.13 -4.50 -10.16
N THR A 227 36.74 -5.06 -9.12
CA THR A 227 36.18 -5.17 -7.77
C THR A 227 35.97 -3.75 -7.25
N TYR A 228 34.72 -3.26 -7.25
CA TYR A 228 34.44 -1.98 -6.60
C TYR A 228 34.53 -2.11 -5.08
N ALA A 229 35.07 -1.03 -4.52
CA ALA A 229 35.66 -0.93 -3.19
C ALA A 229 34.74 -1.34 -2.04
N ASP A 230 35.41 -1.83 -1.02
CA ASP A 230 34.91 -2.54 0.15
C ASP A 230 33.72 -1.92 0.88
N ALA A 231 33.02 -2.82 1.56
CA ALA A 231 32.00 -2.58 2.57
C ALA A 231 32.41 -1.60 3.69
N THR A 232 33.65 -1.10 3.71
CA THR A 232 34.20 -0.12 4.66
C THR A 232 33.66 1.29 4.42
N VAL A 233 33.44 1.74 3.17
CA VAL A 233 32.83 3.06 2.89
C VAL A 233 31.34 3.05 3.26
N VAL A 234 30.65 1.93 3.00
CA VAL A 234 29.26 1.71 3.42
C VAL A 234 29.16 1.55 4.94
N GLN A 235 30.13 0.94 5.63
CA GLN A 235 30.22 0.93 7.10
C GLN A 235 30.51 2.31 7.69
N ALA A 236 31.33 3.14 7.04
CA ALA A 236 31.59 4.50 7.47
C ALA A 236 30.33 5.37 7.36
N LEU A 237 29.56 5.22 6.27
CA LEU A 237 28.23 5.84 6.11
C LEU A 237 27.20 5.29 7.12
N ARG A 238 27.18 3.97 7.38
CA ARG A 238 26.32 3.33 8.39
C ARG A 238 26.56 3.89 9.80
N SER A 239 27.83 4.04 10.18
CA SER A 239 28.23 4.58 11.49
C SER A 239 27.95 6.07 11.65
N ARG A 240 27.85 6.82 10.54
CA ARG A 240 27.67 8.27 10.52
C ARG A 240 26.17 8.63 10.46
N ILE A 241 25.38 7.91 9.66
CA ILE A 241 23.92 8.06 9.60
C ILE A 241 23.25 7.52 10.88
N HIS A 242 23.73 6.43 11.48
CA HIS A 242 23.22 5.99 12.79
C HIS A 242 23.53 7.01 13.90
N ARG A 243 24.70 7.65 13.87
CA ARG A 243 25.04 8.74 14.82
C ARG A 243 24.15 9.97 14.65
N ILE A 244 23.90 10.40 13.40
CA ILE A 244 22.98 11.52 13.09
C ILE A 244 21.53 11.18 13.51
N SER A 245 21.11 9.92 13.37
CA SER A 245 19.79 9.46 13.81
C SER A 245 19.62 9.42 15.34
N THR A 246 20.71 9.40 16.12
CA THR A 246 20.66 9.31 17.59
C THR A 246 21.08 10.60 18.30
N GLN A 247 21.60 11.59 17.57
CA GLN A 247 21.95 12.91 18.10
C GLN A 247 21.23 13.96 17.27
N TRP A 248 20.05 14.37 17.76
CA TRP A 248 19.46 15.65 17.40
C TRP A 248 20.38 16.74 17.95
N ASP A 249 21.33 17.20 17.13
CA ASP A 249 22.15 18.36 17.45
C ASP A 249 22.02 19.36 16.30
N ASP A 250 21.51 20.56 16.61
CA ASP A 250 21.09 21.65 15.72
C ASP A 250 22.26 22.35 15.00
N ARG A 251 23.25 21.61 14.51
CA ARG A 251 24.41 22.20 13.82
C ARG A 251 24.56 21.63 12.42
N ALA A 252 24.38 22.53 11.45
CA ALA A 252 24.78 22.38 10.06
C ALA A 252 26.19 21.77 9.97
N GLY A 253 26.26 20.47 9.70
CA GLY A 253 27.49 19.71 9.59
C GLY A 253 27.84 19.44 8.13
N GLU A 254 28.96 19.99 7.69
CA GLU A 254 29.54 19.82 6.36
C GLU A 254 29.61 18.35 5.93
N ALA A 255 28.95 18.04 4.81
CA ALA A 255 29.01 16.72 4.19
C ALA A 255 30.29 16.59 3.35
N GLU A 256 31.37 16.08 3.96
CA GLU A 256 32.52 15.59 3.20
C GLU A 256 32.07 14.50 2.21
N THR A 257 32.25 14.81 0.93
CA THR A 257 31.69 14.10 -0.22
C THR A 257 32.77 13.28 -0.91
N THR A 258 32.55 11.99 -1.09
CA THR A 258 33.40 11.17 -1.96
C THR A 258 32.94 11.34 -3.40
N SER A 259 33.66 12.17 -4.16
CA SER A 259 33.37 12.51 -5.55
C SER A 259 33.46 11.30 -6.48
N LEU A 260 32.37 10.96 -7.17
CA LEU A 260 32.38 10.06 -8.33
C LEU A 260 31.94 10.85 -9.56
N THR A 261 32.91 11.23 -10.37
CA THR A 261 32.74 12.07 -11.55
C THR A 261 32.14 11.26 -12.71
N LEU A 262 30.96 11.66 -13.19
CA LEU A 262 30.43 11.20 -14.49
C LEU A 262 31.00 12.09 -15.62
N PRO A 263 31.35 11.56 -16.79
CA PRO A 263 31.75 12.39 -17.93
C PRO A 263 30.58 13.29 -18.38
N GLY A 264 30.76 14.60 -18.30
CA GLY A 264 29.83 15.60 -18.87
C GLY A 264 28.79 16.21 -17.92
N ILE A 265 28.68 15.74 -16.67
CA ILE A 265 27.85 16.37 -15.62
C ILE A 265 28.67 16.34 -14.33
N GLN A 266 29.23 17.47 -13.92
CA GLN A 266 29.74 17.61 -12.55
C GLN A 266 28.52 17.82 -11.63
N PRO A 267 28.22 16.90 -10.69
CA PRO A 267 27.26 17.19 -9.65
C PRO A 267 27.81 18.37 -8.84
N ASP A 268 27.07 19.47 -8.81
CA ASP A 268 27.44 20.63 -8.02
C ASP A 268 27.15 20.31 -6.55
N LEU A 269 28.22 20.10 -5.78
CA LEU A 269 28.18 19.72 -4.36
C LEU A 269 28.23 20.94 -3.43
N GLY A 270 28.09 22.16 -3.97
CA GLY A 270 28.19 23.37 -3.16
C GLY A 270 27.09 23.48 -2.09
N ALA A 271 27.30 24.41 -1.15
CA ALA A 271 26.43 24.61 0.02
C ALA A 271 24.93 24.61 -0.32
N ALA A 272 24.15 23.87 0.47
CA ALA A 272 22.70 23.85 0.40
C ALA A 272 22.11 24.94 1.31
N SER A 273 20.96 25.50 0.91
CA SER A 273 20.17 26.39 1.76
C SER A 273 18.68 26.06 1.63
N PHE A 274 17.92 26.38 2.67
CA PHE A 274 16.51 26.02 2.80
C PHE A 274 15.66 27.29 3.02
N ASP A 275 14.38 27.23 2.64
CA ASP A 275 13.41 28.26 3.01
C ASP A 275 12.76 27.98 4.36
N GLY A 276 11.82 28.85 4.78
CA GLY A 276 11.09 28.70 6.04
C GLY A 276 10.17 27.46 6.12
N HIS A 277 10.05 26.68 5.04
CA HIS A 277 9.31 25.42 4.99
C HIS A 277 10.25 24.21 4.92
N ASP A 278 11.54 24.40 5.21
CA ASP A 278 12.58 23.38 5.13
C ASP A 278 12.71 22.77 3.71
N ARG A 279 12.32 23.52 2.67
CA ARG A 279 12.52 23.11 1.28
C ARG A 279 13.88 23.60 0.81
N GLN A 280 14.64 22.72 0.18
CA GLN A 280 15.95 23.09 -0.35
C GLN A 280 15.78 24.07 -1.53
N ILE A 281 16.26 25.31 -1.38
CA ILE A 281 16.19 26.37 -2.39
C ILE A 281 17.51 26.58 -3.15
N ARG A 282 18.61 25.99 -2.66
CA ARG A 282 19.93 26.05 -3.33
C ARG A 282 20.71 24.75 -3.18
N LYS A 283 21.49 24.40 -4.21
CA LYS A 283 22.56 23.41 -4.17
C LYS A 283 23.69 23.88 -5.09
N GLY A 284 24.77 24.39 -4.51
CA GLY A 284 25.84 25.03 -5.28
C GLY A 284 25.34 26.22 -6.10
N ALA A 285 25.50 26.17 -7.42
CA ALA A 285 25.00 27.15 -8.38
C ALA A 285 23.52 26.93 -8.75
N LEU A 286 22.93 25.77 -8.46
CA LEU A 286 21.52 25.52 -8.72
C LEU A 286 20.63 26.21 -7.68
N ARG A 287 19.55 26.83 -8.17
CA ARG A 287 18.48 27.45 -7.39
C ARG A 287 17.16 26.76 -7.73
N PHE A 288 16.34 26.51 -6.72
CA PHE A 288 15.09 25.78 -6.84
C PHE A 288 13.90 26.68 -6.48
N SER A 289 12.84 26.63 -7.28
CA SER A 289 11.60 27.36 -7.04
C SER A 289 10.44 26.38 -6.85
N TYR A 290 9.54 26.69 -5.92
CA TYR A 290 8.41 25.85 -5.56
C TYR A 290 7.11 26.63 -5.65
N ASP A 291 6.00 25.94 -5.94
CA ASP A 291 4.67 26.51 -5.81
C ASP A 291 4.10 26.39 -4.39
N SER A 292 2.92 26.98 -4.19
CA SER A 292 2.09 26.86 -2.98
C SER A 292 1.50 25.47 -2.75
N LEU A 293 1.82 24.46 -3.57
CA LEU A 293 1.50 23.06 -3.31
C LEU A 293 2.77 22.25 -2.98
N ASN A 294 3.89 22.95 -2.68
CA ASN A 294 5.21 22.37 -2.39
C ASN A 294 5.79 21.54 -3.55
N ARG A 295 5.39 21.82 -4.79
CA ARG A 295 5.93 21.16 -5.99
C ARG A 295 7.07 22.01 -6.57
N LEU A 296 8.18 21.38 -6.94
CA LEU A 296 9.30 22.05 -7.60
C LEU A 296 8.86 22.53 -8.99
N THR A 297 8.78 23.83 -9.23
CA THR A 297 8.32 24.38 -10.53
C THR A 297 9.46 24.81 -11.43
N GLY A 298 10.63 25.10 -10.89
CA GLY A 298 11.75 25.63 -11.66
C GLY A 298 13.12 25.33 -11.06
N ILE A 299 14.10 25.23 -11.95
CA ILE A 299 15.52 25.19 -11.63
C ILE A 299 16.23 26.27 -12.45
N GLU A 300 17.05 27.06 -11.78
CA GLU A 300 17.93 28.05 -12.40
C GLU A 300 19.38 27.80 -11.96
N ARG A 301 20.33 28.26 -12.78
CA ARG A 301 21.75 28.24 -12.47
C ARG A 301 22.25 29.66 -12.29
N ALA A 302 22.89 29.94 -11.16
CA ALA A 302 23.60 31.19 -10.95
C ALA A 302 24.78 31.28 -11.93
N THR A 303 24.84 32.36 -12.70
CA THR A 303 25.96 32.69 -13.59
C THR A 303 26.36 34.16 -13.39
N ASP A 304 27.54 34.55 -13.88
CA ASP A 304 28.03 35.93 -13.79
C ASP A 304 27.10 36.94 -14.50
N GLY A 305 26.36 36.47 -15.52
CA GLY A 305 25.36 37.27 -16.25
C GLY A 305 23.96 37.26 -15.64
N GLY A 306 23.78 36.69 -14.43
CA GLY A 306 22.49 36.50 -13.78
C GLY A 306 21.98 35.05 -13.80
N PRO A 307 20.83 34.76 -13.18
CA PRO A 307 20.25 33.41 -13.18
C PRO A 307 19.88 32.95 -14.59
N ALA A 308 20.41 31.80 -15.01
CA ALA A 308 20.06 31.17 -16.28
C ALA A 308 19.05 30.03 -16.05
N PRO A 309 17.95 29.93 -16.81
CA PRO A 309 16.99 28.85 -16.66
C PRO A 309 17.62 27.49 -17.00
N VAL A 310 17.34 26.48 -16.18
CA VAL A 310 17.77 25.08 -16.40
C VAL A 310 16.57 24.21 -16.76
N ALA A 311 15.53 24.23 -15.92
CA ALA A 311 14.34 23.43 -16.12
C ALA A 311 13.09 24.12 -15.57
N ARG A 312 11.93 23.81 -16.16
CA ARG A 312 10.60 24.14 -15.65
C ARG A 312 9.70 22.91 -15.68
N TYR A 313 8.83 22.78 -14.69
CA TYR A 313 7.97 21.61 -14.52
C TYR A 313 6.51 22.02 -14.37
N ARG A 314 5.61 21.17 -14.88
CA ARG A 314 4.15 21.31 -14.70
C ARG A 314 3.55 20.00 -14.24
N TYR A 315 2.47 20.09 -13.48
CA TYR A 315 1.87 18.97 -12.76
C TYR A 315 0.37 18.87 -13.00
N ASN A 316 -0.17 17.66 -12.88
CA ASN A 316 -1.61 17.45 -12.73
C ASN A 316 -2.04 17.60 -11.25
N LEU A 317 -3.35 17.43 -10.99
CA LEU A 317 -3.91 17.53 -9.64
C LEU A 317 -3.51 16.36 -8.72
N PHE A 318 -3.01 15.26 -9.26
CA PHE A 318 -2.44 14.15 -8.48
C PHE A 318 -0.99 14.41 -8.03
N GLY A 319 -0.42 15.56 -8.39
CA GLY A 319 0.97 15.94 -8.10
C GLY A 319 1.98 15.28 -9.05
N GLN A 320 1.52 14.68 -10.15
CA GLN A 320 2.39 14.01 -11.11
C GLN A 320 2.91 15.01 -12.15
N ARG A 321 4.19 14.94 -12.51
CA ARG A 321 4.81 15.82 -13.49
C ARG A 321 4.33 15.44 -14.88
N ILE A 322 3.52 16.26 -15.50
CA ILE A 322 2.97 16.01 -16.85
C ILE A 322 3.77 16.69 -17.97
N ALA A 323 4.61 17.67 -17.63
CA ALA A 323 5.51 18.29 -18.59
C ALA A 323 6.81 18.79 -17.93
N LYS A 324 7.90 18.72 -18.69
CA LYS A 324 9.21 19.27 -18.34
C LYS A 324 9.77 20.04 -19.52
N THR A 325 10.23 21.27 -19.30
CA THR A 325 10.93 22.07 -20.30
C THR A 325 12.35 22.34 -19.83
N VAL A 326 13.34 21.89 -20.58
CA VAL A 326 14.78 22.06 -20.26
C VAL A 326 15.42 23.04 -21.24
N ALA A 327 16.29 23.93 -20.75
CA ALA A 327 17.08 24.81 -21.59
C ALA A 327 18.22 24.05 -22.29
N LEU A 328 18.40 24.28 -23.59
CA LEU A 328 19.48 23.70 -24.40
C LEU A 328 20.68 24.66 -24.50
N THR A 329 21.84 24.16 -24.93
CA THR A 329 23.07 24.94 -25.06
C THR A 329 22.85 26.17 -25.95
N ASN A 330 23.33 27.34 -25.48
CA ASN A 330 23.15 28.71 -26.03
C ASN A 330 21.91 29.48 -25.54
N GLY A 331 21.13 28.96 -24.57
CA GLY A 331 20.12 29.73 -23.82
C GLY A 331 18.85 30.13 -24.57
N ASN A 332 18.83 30.05 -25.90
CA ASN A 332 17.69 30.45 -26.74
C ASN A 332 16.79 29.30 -27.18
N ALA A 333 17.23 28.04 -27.03
CA ALA A 333 16.44 26.87 -27.40
C ALA A 333 16.01 26.10 -26.14
N THR A 334 14.79 25.58 -26.14
CA THR A 334 14.26 24.74 -25.06
C THR A 334 13.71 23.44 -25.63
N ARG A 335 13.63 22.42 -24.79
CA ARG A 335 13.07 21.11 -25.11
C ARG A 335 12.00 20.75 -24.12
N THR A 336 10.78 20.53 -24.61
CA THR A 336 9.64 20.13 -23.78
C THR A 336 9.38 18.64 -23.95
N THR A 337 9.24 17.93 -22.84
CA THR A 337 8.84 16.52 -22.78
C THR A 337 7.54 16.41 -22.00
N HIS A 338 6.55 15.75 -22.57
CA HIS A 338 5.30 15.39 -21.89
C HIS A 338 5.40 14.01 -21.26
N TYR A 339 4.69 13.83 -20.17
CA TYR A 339 4.60 12.58 -19.42
C TYR A 339 3.13 12.23 -19.20
N PHE A 340 2.83 10.94 -19.24
CA PHE A 340 1.50 10.41 -18.96
C PHE A 340 1.60 9.12 -18.15
N TYR A 341 0.68 8.96 -17.20
CA TYR A 341 0.76 7.95 -16.14
C TYR A 341 -0.41 6.96 -16.20
N ASP A 342 -0.12 5.71 -15.86
CA ASP A 342 -1.11 4.68 -15.53
C ASP A 342 -1.13 4.48 -14.02
N GLY A 343 -2.13 5.04 -13.34
CA GLY A 343 -2.07 5.21 -11.89
C GLY A 343 -0.87 6.10 -11.52
N SER A 344 0.06 5.58 -10.71
CA SER A 344 1.31 6.27 -10.36
C SER A 344 2.50 5.95 -11.26
N GLN A 345 2.34 5.02 -12.22
CA GLN A 345 3.44 4.50 -13.02
C GLN A 345 3.59 5.29 -14.31
N LEU A 346 4.82 5.69 -14.63
CA LEU A 346 5.08 6.42 -15.88
C LEU A 346 4.80 5.49 -17.06
N ALA A 347 3.76 5.78 -17.85
CA ALA A 347 3.35 4.95 -18.98
C ALA A 347 3.96 5.45 -20.30
N PHE A 348 4.14 6.76 -20.43
CA PHE A 348 4.60 7.42 -21.65
C PHE A 348 5.46 8.65 -21.34
N GLU A 349 6.53 8.84 -22.11
CA GLU A 349 7.22 10.13 -22.26
C GLU A 349 7.50 10.43 -23.74
N GLY A 350 7.45 11.70 -24.12
CA GLY A 350 7.79 12.12 -25.49
C GLY A 350 7.72 13.62 -25.71
N GLU A 351 8.42 14.12 -26.72
CA GLU A 351 8.36 15.53 -27.12
C GLU A 351 7.07 15.78 -27.93
N PRO A 352 6.33 16.86 -27.69
CA PRO A 352 5.16 17.18 -28.49
C PRO A 352 5.60 17.56 -29.90
N THR A 353 5.25 16.78 -30.93
CA THR A 353 5.60 17.09 -32.32
C THR A 353 4.35 17.27 -33.17
N GLY A 354 4.04 18.53 -33.51
CA GLY A 354 2.91 18.90 -34.37
C GLY A 354 1.53 18.56 -33.78
N GLN A 355 0.51 19.36 -34.11
CA GLN A 355 -0.86 18.92 -33.86
C GLN A 355 -1.19 17.78 -34.84
N SER A 356 -1.91 16.75 -34.36
CA SER A 356 -2.75 15.95 -35.25
C SER A 356 -3.55 16.93 -36.12
N SER A 357 -3.52 16.77 -37.44
CA SER A 357 -4.05 17.74 -38.43
C SER A 357 -5.53 18.08 -38.31
N ASP A 358 -6.26 17.59 -37.30
CA ASP A 358 -7.71 17.72 -37.18
C ASP A 358 -8.19 18.32 -35.86
N GLY A 359 -7.32 18.69 -34.91
CA GLY A 359 -7.65 19.59 -33.77
C GLY A 359 -8.90 19.26 -32.93
N LYS A 360 -9.44 18.04 -32.99
CA LYS A 360 -10.66 17.63 -32.30
C LYS A 360 -10.41 16.31 -31.55
N PRO A 361 -10.74 16.21 -30.26
CA PRO A 361 -10.86 14.92 -29.59
C PRO A 361 -12.06 14.20 -30.21
N GLY A 362 -11.81 13.20 -31.05
CA GLY A 362 -12.87 12.56 -31.81
C GLY A 362 -12.41 11.35 -32.59
N ILE A 363 -13.24 10.32 -32.54
CA ILE A 363 -13.11 9.12 -33.35
C ILE A 363 -13.08 9.50 -34.85
N ARG A 364 -12.01 9.17 -35.57
CA ARG A 364 -11.97 9.32 -37.05
C ARG A 364 -12.84 8.23 -37.68
N GLN A 365 -13.82 8.60 -38.50
CA GLN A 365 -14.39 7.69 -39.49
C GLN A 365 -13.39 7.48 -40.63
N THR A 366 -13.02 6.25 -40.92
CA THR A 366 -12.24 5.93 -42.12
C THR A 366 -13.16 5.91 -43.35
N SER A 367 -12.57 6.06 -44.54
CA SER A 367 -13.25 5.89 -45.84
C SER A 367 -13.86 4.48 -46.04
N ALA A 368 -13.62 3.54 -45.11
CA ALA A 368 -14.22 2.22 -45.04
C ALA A 368 -15.27 2.07 -43.90
N GLY A 369 -15.68 3.16 -43.25
CA GLY A 369 -16.73 3.17 -42.22
C GLY A 369 -16.29 2.79 -40.79
N GLY A 370 -15.00 2.54 -40.55
CA GLY A 370 -14.45 2.20 -39.22
C GLY A 370 -14.22 3.43 -38.33
N LYS A 371 -14.41 3.28 -37.01
CA LYS A 371 -14.27 4.30 -35.97
C LYS A 371 -12.89 4.17 -35.28
N ARG A 372 -11.90 5.00 -35.63
CA ARG A 372 -10.55 4.99 -35.04
C ARG A 372 -10.40 5.98 -33.88
N PRO A 373 -9.71 5.64 -32.77
CA PRO A 373 -9.27 6.63 -31.77
C PRO A 373 -8.43 7.73 -32.43
N ALA A 374 -8.47 8.96 -31.91
CA ALA A 374 -7.56 10.02 -32.32
C ALA A 374 -6.14 9.66 -31.85
N VAL A 375 -5.41 8.89 -32.65
CA VAL A 375 -4.04 8.47 -32.33
C VAL A 375 -3.12 9.69 -32.42
N MET A 376 -2.12 9.72 -31.54
CA MET A 376 -1.00 10.67 -31.60
C MET A 376 -0.40 10.81 -33.00
N ALA A 377 0.12 12.00 -33.33
CA ALA A 377 0.81 12.24 -34.59
C ALA A 377 1.96 11.24 -34.80
N GLU A 378 2.17 10.79 -36.05
CA GLU A 378 3.16 9.75 -36.40
C GLU A 378 4.58 10.11 -35.93
N ALA A 379 4.98 11.38 -36.07
CA ALA A 379 6.28 11.86 -35.61
C ALA A 379 6.43 11.74 -34.08
N THR A 380 5.36 11.98 -33.31
CA THR A 380 5.38 11.85 -31.84
C THR A 380 5.46 10.39 -31.42
N ARG A 381 4.80 9.50 -32.17
CA ARG A 381 4.84 8.05 -31.93
C ARG A 381 6.23 7.44 -32.12
N GLN A 382 7.01 7.94 -33.07
CA GLN A 382 8.31 7.33 -33.37
C GLN A 382 9.35 7.59 -32.28
N ASP A 383 9.40 8.78 -31.68
CA ASP A 383 10.43 9.13 -30.70
C ASP A 383 10.02 8.99 -29.22
N ALA A 384 8.75 8.69 -28.96
CA ALA A 384 8.24 8.44 -27.61
C ALA A 384 8.78 7.15 -26.98
N SER A 385 8.96 7.18 -25.66
CA SER A 385 9.18 6.01 -24.83
C SER A 385 7.87 5.61 -24.16
N GLN A 386 7.52 4.33 -24.21
CA GLN A 386 6.40 3.78 -23.44
C GLN A 386 6.91 2.68 -22.53
N TYR A 387 6.54 2.75 -21.25
CA TYR A 387 6.99 1.78 -20.26
C TYR A 387 5.85 0.84 -19.90
N ILE A 388 6.18 -0.45 -19.91
CA ILE A 388 5.24 -1.51 -19.57
C ILE A 388 5.60 -2.03 -18.18
N TRP A 389 4.59 -2.07 -17.32
CA TRP A 389 4.70 -2.46 -15.93
C TRP A 389 3.88 -3.71 -15.64
N ILE A 390 4.35 -4.53 -14.69
CA ILE A 390 3.59 -5.62 -14.10
C ILE A 390 3.64 -5.42 -12.59
N ASN A 391 2.50 -5.04 -12.00
CA ASN A 391 2.46 -4.45 -10.67
C ASN A 391 3.53 -3.34 -10.61
N ASP A 392 4.35 -3.28 -9.57
CA ASP A 392 5.36 -2.23 -9.39
C ASP A 392 6.70 -2.48 -10.10
N LYS A 393 6.78 -3.50 -10.97
CA LYS A 393 8.01 -3.83 -11.71
C LYS A 393 7.92 -3.31 -13.15
N PRO A 394 8.85 -2.46 -13.61
CA PRO A 394 8.98 -2.14 -15.02
C PRO A 394 9.57 -3.35 -15.74
N VAL A 395 8.91 -3.84 -16.79
CA VAL A 395 9.29 -5.06 -17.50
C VAL A 395 9.75 -4.81 -18.93
N ALA A 396 9.27 -3.74 -19.57
CA ALA A 396 9.74 -3.39 -20.90
C ALA A 396 9.68 -1.89 -21.21
N LEU A 397 10.59 -1.48 -22.09
CA LEU A 397 10.57 -0.20 -22.79
C LEU A 397 10.20 -0.45 -24.26
N LEU A 398 9.20 0.25 -24.75
CA LEU A 398 8.84 0.32 -26.16
C LEU A 398 9.24 1.69 -26.69
N ARG A 399 10.16 1.74 -27.65
CA ARG A 399 10.67 2.98 -28.24
C ARG A 399 11.06 2.74 -29.70
N ARG A 400 10.64 3.61 -30.63
CA ARG A 400 10.89 3.45 -32.08
C ARG A 400 10.47 2.08 -32.63
N GLY A 401 9.35 1.53 -32.14
CA GLY A 401 8.88 0.18 -32.50
C GLY A 401 9.74 -0.98 -31.98
N GLN A 402 10.83 -0.70 -31.27
CA GLN A 402 11.69 -1.71 -30.63
C GLN A 402 11.25 -1.93 -29.19
N LEU A 403 11.29 -3.20 -28.78
CA LEU A 403 10.95 -3.64 -27.43
C LEU A 403 12.24 -4.06 -26.73
N TYR A 404 12.51 -3.46 -25.57
CA TYR A 404 13.64 -3.78 -24.72
C TYR A 404 13.15 -4.33 -23.38
N ALA A 405 13.72 -5.45 -22.95
CA ALA A 405 13.44 -6.01 -21.63
C ALA A 405 14.20 -5.26 -20.54
N ILE A 406 13.51 -4.88 -19.47
CA ILE A 406 14.09 -4.14 -18.33
C ILE A 406 14.44 -5.13 -17.23
N HIS A 407 15.73 -5.35 -17.00
CA HIS A 407 16.22 -6.19 -15.90
C HIS A 407 16.40 -5.34 -14.65
N THR A 408 15.72 -5.70 -13.56
CA THR A 408 15.77 -4.95 -12.30
C THR A 408 16.40 -5.73 -11.14
N ASP A 409 16.83 -5.01 -10.11
CA ASP A 409 17.17 -5.57 -8.79
C ASP A 409 15.90 -5.84 -7.93
N HIS A 410 16.11 -6.07 -6.63
CA HIS A 410 15.07 -6.37 -5.63
C HIS A 410 14.21 -5.15 -5.27
N ARG A 411 14.67 -3.93 -5.54
CA ARG A 411 13.95 -2.66 -5.34
C ARG A 411 13.26 -2.20 -6.63
N ASN A 412 13.20 -3.10 -7.62
CA ASN A 412 12.80 -2.81 -9.00
C ASN A 412 13.66 -1.73 -9.67
N ALA A 413 14.88 -1.48 -9.19
CA ALA A 413 15.82 -0.56 -9.82
C ALA A 413 16.40 -1.20 -11.09
N PRO A 414 16.32 -0.54 -12.26
CA PRO A 414 16.89 -1.07 -13.50
C PRO A 414 18.41 -1.25 -13.42
N LEU A 415 18.87 -2.44 -13.76
CA LEU A 415 20.28 -2.84 -13.86
C LEU A 415 20.76 -2.91 -15.32
N ALA A 416 19.88 -3.34 -16.25
CA ALA A 416 20.19 -3.46 -17.66
C ALA A 416 18.95 -3.41 -18.56
N LEU A 417 19.14 -2.99 -19.82
CA LEU A 417 18.20 -3.19 -20.92
C LEU A 417 18.77 -4.17 -21.92
N THR A 418 17.92 -5.08 -22.42
CA THR A 418 18.30 -6.02 -23.47
C THR A 418 17.34 -5.97 -24.66
N ASP A 419 17.88 -6.04 -25.87
CA ASP A 419 17.09 -6.12 -27.10
C ASP A 419 16.53 -7.54 -27.35
N ALA A 420 15.84 -7.72 -28.48
CA ALA A 420 15.28 -9.01 -28.88
C ALA A 420 16.36 -10.09 -29.15
N SER A 421 17.57 -9.68 -29.49
CA SER A 421 18.73 -10.53 -29.74
C SER A 421 19.56 -10.82 -28.48
N ARG A 422 19.07 -10.40 -27.30
CA ARG A 422 19.73 -10.52 -25.98
C ARG A 422 20.96 -9.62 -25.80
N ASN A 423 21.20 -8.67 -26.69
CA ASN A 423 22.30 -7.73 -26.52
C ASN A 423 21.95 -6.72 -25.42
N VAL A 424 22.94 -6.40 -24.57
CA VAL A 424 22.81 -5.33 -23.58
C VAL A 424 22.93 -3.98 -24.28
N VAL A 425 21.88 -3.18 -24.26
CA VAL A 425 21.82 -1.86 -24.92
C VAL A 425 21.87 -0.68 -23.94
N TRP A 426 21.82 -0.98 -22.64
CA TRP A 426 22.03 -0.05 -21.53
C TRP A 426 22.33 -0.87 -20.27
N GLN A 427 23.24 -0.39 -19.41
CA GLN A 427 23.62 -1.08 -18.16
C GLN A 427 24.15 -0.08 -17.13
N ALA A 428 23.80 -0.27 -15.86
CA ALA A 428 24.26 0.58 -14.77
C ALA A 428 24.55 -0.18 -13.48
N ASN A 429 25.58 0.27 -12.77
CA ASN A 429 25.78 -0.01 -11.37
C ASN A 429 24.80 0.86 -10.56
N VAL A 430 23.99 0.24 -9.71
CA VAL A 430 23.02 0.94 -8.86
C VAL A 430 23.47 0.87 -7.40
N ALA A 431 23.66 2.03 -6.78
CA ALA A 431 24.03 2.17 -5.37
C ALA A 431 22.83 1.95 -4.43
N ASP A 432 23.10 1.91 -3.12
CA ASP A 432 22.06 1.83 -2.07
C ASP A 432 21.07 2.99 -2.20
N TYR A 433 21.55 4.22 -2.29
CA TYR A 433 20.74 5.42 -2.48
C TYR A 433 20.36 5.67 -3.96
N LEU A 434 20.20 4.59 -4.73
CA LEU A 434 19.71 4.55 -6.11
C LEU A 434 20.50 5.36 -7.15
N GLN A 435 21.63 5.96 -6.80
CA GLN A 435 22.53 6.55 -7.77
C GLN A 435 22.94 5.48 -8.80
N ALA A 436 22.69 5.77 -10.07
CA ALA A 436 23.04 4.88 -11.17
C ALA A 436 24.25 5.46 -11.91
N THR A 437 25.33 4.69 -12.02
CA THR A 437 26.50 5.02 -12.83
C THR A 437 26.68 3.97 -13.92
N PRO A 438 27.25 4.33 -15.09
CA PRO A 438 27.56 3.34 -16.11
C PRO A 438 28.39 2.19 -15.54
N ALA A 439 28.06 0.96 -15.93
CA ALA A 439 28.96 -0.15 -15.68
C ALA A 439 30.28 0.05 -16.46
N SER A 440 31.42 -0.35 -15.87
CA SER A 440 32.72 -0.21 -16.53
C SER A 440 32.71 -0.89 -17.90
N GLY A 441 33.15 -0.18 -18.94
CA GLY A 441 33.14 -0.71 -20.31
C GLY A 441 31.76 -0.75 -20.98
N ALA A 442 30.71 -0.28 -20.31
CA ALA A 442 29.40 -0.04 -20.92
C ALA A 442 29.39 1.33 -21.58
N HIS A 443 28.89 1.39 -22.81
CA HIS A 443 28.30 2.61 -23.31
C HIS A 443 27.05 2.90 -22.45
N PHE A 444 26.76 4.17 -22.09
CA PHE A 444 25.36 4.57 -22.09
C PHE A 444 24.91 4.27 -23.52
N GLY A 445 24.35 3.07 -23.74
CA GLY A 445 24.33 2.47 -25.07
C GLY A 445 23.49 3.27 -26.05
N ALA A 446 23.29 2.73 -27.25
CA ALA A 446 22.52 3.39 -28.31
C ALA A 446 21.12 3.89 -27.85
N VAL A 447 20.62 3.43 -26.69
CA VAL A 447 19.35 3.81 -26.07
C VAL A 447 19.56 4.55 -24.74
N SER A 448 19.05 5.78 -24.68
CA SER A 448 18.89 6.58 -23.47
C SER A 448 17.81 5.99 -22.54
N PHE A 449 18.09 5.87 -21.23
CA PHE A 449 17.14 5.33 -20.25
C PHE A 449 17.26 5.97 -18.85
N ASP A 450 16.16 6.56 -18.38
CA ASP A 450 16.15 7.44 -17.20
C ASP A 450 15.30 6.92 -16.03
N LEU A 451 14.62 5.77 -16.14
CA LEU A 451 13.99 5.16 -14.97
C LEU A 451 15.03 4.68 -13.94
N ARG A 452 14.69 4.79 -12.67
CA ARG A 452 15.47 4.41 -11.48
C ARG A 452 14.58 3.58 -10.54
N GLY A 453 15.16 3.06 -9.46
CA GLY A 453 14.41 2.27 -8.47
C GLY A 453 13.31 3.08 -7.79
N SER A 454 12.33 2.40 -7.19
CA SER A 454 11.20 3.06 -6.51
C SER A 454 10.42 4.03 -7.42
N ASN A 455 10.14 3.67 -8.68
CA ASN A 455 9.37 4.52 -9.62
C ASN A 455 10.01 5.91 -9.90
N GLN A 456 11.31 6.04 -9.67
CA GLN A 456 12.02 7.30 -9.83
C GLN A 456 12.43 7.54 -11.29
N TYR A 457 12.55 8.82 -11.67
CA TYR A 457 13.00 9.26 -12.98
C TYR A 457 14.19 10.22 -12.87
N PHE A 458 15.28 9.95 -13.57
CA PHE A 458 16.51 10.74 -13.53
C PHE A 458 16.43 11.99 -14.42
N ASP A 459 16.52 13.16 -13.78
CA ASP A 459 16.59 14.45 -14.44
C ASP A 459 18.05 14.88 -14.63
N ARG A 460 18.59 14.55 -15.80
CA ARG A 460 20.00 14.79 -16.18
C ARG A 460 20.46 16.23 -15.94
N GLU A 461 19.60 17.19 -16.23
CA GLU A 461 19.91 18.62 -16.13
C GLU A 461 20.19 19.10 -14.70
N SER A 462 19.72 18.35 -13.69
CA SER A 462 19.89 18.67 -12.26
C SER A 462 20.65 17.60 -11.49
N GLY A 463 20.71 16.37 -12.00
CA GLY A 463 21.19 15.21 -11.26
C GLY A 463 20.19 14.64 -10.25
N LEU A 464 18.98 15.21 -10.16
CA LEU A 464 17.94 14.78 -9.25
C LEU A 464 17.13 13.61 -9.81
N HIS A 465 16.46 12.90 -8.92
CA HIS A 465 15.48 11.87 -9.23
C HIS A 465 14.08 12.41 -8.91
N TYR A 466 13.23 12.58 -9.91
CA TYR A 466 11.82 12.83 -9.70
C TYR A 466 11.15 11.56 -9.18
N ASN A 467 10.49 11.64 -8.01
CA ASN A 467 9.82 10.51 -7.35
C ASN A 467 8.35 10.82 -7.06
N THR A 468 7.55 11.00 -8.12
CA THR A 468 6.10 11.29 -8.07
C THR A 468 5.74 12.55 -7.27
N ARG A 469 5.81 12.52 -5.93
CA ARG A 469 5.47 13.65 -5.06
C ARG A 469 6.66 14.52 -4.65
N ARG A 470 7.88 13.98 -4.71
CA ARG A 470 9.10 14.69 -4.25
C ARG A 470 10.25 14.54 -5.23
N TYR A 471 11.22 15.45 -5.13
CA TYR A 471 12.51 15.35 -5.82
C TYR A 471 13.56 14.82 -4.84
N TYR A 472 14.28 13.80 -5.27
CA TYR A 472 15.26 13.08 -4.50
C TYR A 472 16.66 13.39 -5.00
N ASP A 473 17.57 13.67 -4.08
CA ASP A 473 18.99 13.83 -4.36
C ASP A 473 19.72 12.51 -4.03
N PRO A 474 20.08 11.70 -5.03
CA PRO A 474 20.74 10.41 -4.81
C PRO A 474 22.16 10.57 -4.27
N VAL A 475 22.78 11.75 -4.42
CA VAL A 475 24.13 12.02 -3.91
C VAL A 475 24.06 12.38 -2.42
N ALA A 476 23.08 13.19 -2.03
CA ALA A 476 22.85 13.53 -0.62
C ALA A 476 22.08 12.44 0.15
N GLY A 477 21.43 11.51 -0.54
CA GLY A 477 20.66 10.44 0.06
C GLY A 477 19.31 10.88 0.64
N ARG A 478 18.78 12.04 0.23
CA ARG A 478 17.56 12.64 0.84
C ARG A 478 16.68 13.41 -0.15
N TYR A 479 15.42 13.62 0.24
CA TYR A 479 14.48 14.47 -0.51
C TYR A 479 14.76 15.96 -0.31
N LEU A 480 14.43 16.76 -1.33
CA LEU A 480 14.56 18.22 -1.30
C LEU A 480 13.51 18.90 -0.42
N THR A 481 12.37 18.24 -0.18
CA THR A 481 11.25 18.78 0.59
C THR A 481 10.86 17.80 1.71
N PRO A 482 10.32 18.30 2.83
CA PRO A 482 9.75 17.45 3.86
C PRO A 482 8.66 16.53 3.32
N ASP A 483 8.45 15.39 3.98
CA ASP A 483 7.35 14.48 3.65
C ASP A 483 5.99 15.16 3.87
N PRO A 484 5.10 15.21 2.85
CA PRO A 484 3.76 15.76 3.01
C PRO A 484 2.90 15.06 4.07
N LEU A 485 3.21 13.80 4.41
CA LEU A 485 2.55 13.07 5.50
C LEU A 485 3.14 13.40 6.89
N GLY A 486 4.19 14.21 6.94
CA GLY A 486 4.83 14.66 8.17
C GLY A 486 5.38 13.52 9.03
N LEU A 487 5.30 13.71 10.35
CA LEU A 487 5.84 12.77 11.34
C LEU A 487 5.11 11.42 11.39
N ALA A 488 4.00 11.25 10.67
CA ALA A 488 3.29 9.97 10.58
C ALA A 488 4.12 8.89 9.87
N VAL A 489 5.06 9.29 9.01
CA VAL A 489 5.95 8.36 8.27
C VAL A 489 7.23 8.07 9.03
N GLY A 490 7.78 9.05 9.74
CA GLY A 490 8.99 8.90 10.53
C GLY A 490 9.55 10.23 11.04
N PRO A 491 10.58 10.18 11.91
CA PRO A 491 11.14 11.38 12.52
C PRO A 491 12.00 12.24 11.58
N ASP A 492 12.54 11.65 10.50
CA ASP A 492 13.30 12.36 9.47
C ASP A 492 12.41 12.58 8.25
N LEU A 493 11.94 13.82 8.07
CA LEU A 493 11.01 14.20 7.01
C LEU A 493 11.65 14.18 5.62
N HIS A 494 12.99 14.12 5.52
CA HIS A 494 13.72 14.09 4.26
C HIS A 494 14.27 12.69 3.93
N ALA A 495 14.10 11.72 4.82
CA ALA A 495 14.66 10.39 4.66
C ALA A 495 14.09 9.68 3.42
N PHE A 496 15.00 9.21 2.56
CA PHE A 496 14.63 8.23 1.56
C PHE A 496 14.53 6.85 2.20
N ALA A 497 13.41 6.17 1.99
CA ALA A 497 13.22 4.78 2.41
C ALA A 497 13.51 4.54 3.91
N LEU A 498 13.15 5.50 4.77
CA LEU A 498 13.45 5.50 6.22
C LEU A 498 14.95 5.28 6.54
N ASN A 499 15.85 5.77 5.69
CA ASN A 499 17.29 5.53 5.76
C ASN A 499 17.67 4.02 5.71
N ARG A 500 16.79 3.18 5.14
CA ARG A 500 16.95 1.73 4.93
C ARG A 500 16.79 1.34 3.45
N PRO A 501 17.54 1.97 2.53
CA PRO A 501 17.30 1.85 1.09
C PRO A 501 17.60 0.48 0.47
N GLN A 502 18.18 -0.46 1.24
CA GLN A 502 18.42 -1.85 0.81
C GLN A 502 17.21 -2.74 1.06
N THR A 503 16.36 -2.41 2.02
CA THR A 503 15.20 -3.23 2.42
C THR A 503 13.87 -2.50 2.24
N MET A 504 13.90 -1.21 1.93
CA MET A 504 12.73 -0.39 1.68
C MET A 504 12.85 0.34 0.33
N ALA A 505 11.70 0.53 -0.30
CA ALA A 505 11.51 1.32 -1.51
C ALA A 505 10.46 2.39 -1.21
N ASP A 506 10.52 3.53 -1.88
CA ASP A 506 9.52 4.60 -1.71
C ASP A 506 8.91 4.98 -3.06
N PRO A 507 7.93 4.20 -3.57
CA PRO A 507 7.44 4.34 -4.94
C PRO A 507 6.69 5.65 -5.26
N LEU A 508 6.26 6.38 -4.23
CA LEU A 508 5.49 7.61 -4.39
C LEU A 508 6.23 8.84 -3.86
N GLY A 509 7.38 8.65 -3.20
CA GLY A 509 8.01 9.71 -2.44
C GLY A 509 7.16 10.13 -1.25
N LEU A 510 6.54 9.19 -0.53
CA LEU A 510 5.71 9.43 0.66
C LEU A 510 6.07 8.37 1.70
N ALA A 511 5.14 7.45 2.01
CA ALA A 511 5.36 6.32 2.90
C ALA A 511 6.14 5.19 2.21
N PRO A 512 7.33 4.82 2.71
CA PRO A 512 8.11 3.72 2.15
C PRO A 512 7.44 2.35 2.37
N THR A 513 7.67 1.46 1.42
CA THR A 513 7.21 0.06 1.41
C THR A 513 8.40 -0.88 1.53
N ALA A 514 8.17 -2.09 2.04
CA ALA A 514 9.23 -3.09 2.13
C ALA A 514 9.63 -3.62 0.73
N ALA A 515 10.91 -3.50 0.37
CA ALA A 515 11.49 -4.11 -0.83
C ALA A 515 11.98 -5.55 -0.58
N THR A 516 12.16 -5.93 0.68
CA THR A 516 12.46 -7.28 1.13
C THR A 516 11.50 -7.69 2.24
N THR A 517 11.05 -8.93 2.26
CA THR A 517 10.19 -9.45 3.33
C THR A 517 11.03 -10.22 4.36
N ASP A 518 10.66 -10.10 5.63
CA ASP A 518 11.11 -11.01 6.69
C ASP A 518 9.84 -11.59 7.34
N TRP A 519 9.58 -12.88 7.09
CA TRP A 519 8.36 -13.52 7.57
C TRP A 519 8.29 -13.60 9.10
N SER A 520 9.41 -13.43 9.81
CA SER A 520 9.38 -13.35 11.27
C SER A 520 8.76 -12.03 11.79
N LYS A 521 8.77 -10.98 10.96
CA LYS A 521 8.27 -9.63 11.30
C LYS A 521 7.05 -9.19 10.46
N ALA A 522 6.67 -9.95 9.44
CA ALA A 522 5.55 -9.62 8.57
C ALA A 522 4.21 -9.59 9.33
N SER A 523 3.28 -8.75 8.85
CA SER A 523 1.92 -8.66 9.40
C SER A 523 1.14 -9.95 9.20
N TYR A 524 0.04 -10.10 9.95
CA TYR A 524 -0.88 -11.23 9.76
C TYR A 524 -1.44 -11.23 8.33
N GLU A 525 -1.82 -10.08 7.81
CA GLU A 525 -2.39 -9.88 6.48
C GLU A 525 -1.42 -10.29 5.38
N ASP A 526 -0.15 -9.88 5.47
CA ASP A 526 0.88 -10.24 4.48
C ASP A 526 1.10 -11.74 4.44
N LYS A 527 1.18 -12.39 5.62
CA LYS A 527 1.32 -13.84 5.73
C LYS A 527 0.09 -14.55 5.19
N PHE A 528 -1.10 -14.08 5.53
CA PHE A 528 -2.36 -14.66 5.06
C PHE A 528 -2.47 -14.59 3.53
N VAL A 529 -2.24 -13.41 2.95
CA VAL A 529 -2.23 -13.21 1.49
C VAL A 529 -1.23 -14.14 0.82
N GLU A 530 -0.02 -14.26 1.38
CA GLU A 530 1.01 -15.13 0.85
C GLU A 530 0.63 -16.62 0.95
N ILE A 531 0.07 -17.07 2.08
CA ILE A 531 -0.40 -18.46 2.24
C ILE A 531 -1.53 -18.76 1.26
N VAL A 532 -2.46 -17.84 1.04
CA VAL A 532 -3.55 -18.02 0.07
C VAL A 532 -3.00 -18.10 -1.36
N LYS A 533 -2.06 -17.23 -1.73
CA LYS A 533 -1.34 -17.32 -3.01
C LYS A 533 -0.62 -18.66 -3.17
N ARG A 534 -0.08 -19.22 -2.08
CA ARG A 534 0.52 -20.57 -1.99
C ARG A 534 -0.47 -21.72 -2.11
N THR A 535 -1.66 -21.54 -1.54
CA THR A 535 -2.72 -22.56 -1.47
C THR A 535 -3.48 -22.68 -2.79
N ALA A 536 -3.83 -21.53 -3.39
CA ALA A 536 -4.58 -21.47 -4.64
C ALA A 536 -4.04 -22.40 -5.74
N PRO A 537 -2.72 -22.54 -5.94
CA PRO A 537 -2.22 -23.41 -6.99
C PRO A 537 -2.20 -24.91 -6.68
N MET A 538 -2.49 -25.28 -5.43
CA MET A 538 -2.46 -26.66 -4.94
C MET A 538 -3.87 -27.31 -4.93
N VAL A 539 -4.89 -26.56 -5.36
CA VAL A 539 -6.30 -26.97 -5.33
C VAL A 539 -6.91 -26.89 -6.75
N PRO A 540 -8.05 -27.54 -7.02
CA PRO A 540 -8.72 -27.45 -8.32
C PRO A 540 -8.97 -26.01 -8.76
N GLY A 541 -8.83 -25.73 -10.07
CA GLY A 541 -8.74 -24.37 -10.60
C GLY A 541 -9.91 -23.44 -10.27
N GLU A 542 -11.13 -23.96 -10.11
CA GLU A 542 -12.30 -23.16 -9.67
C GLU A 542 -12.14 -22.63 -8.24
N ILE A 543 -11.62 -23.47 -7.34
CA ILE A 543 -11.35 -23.13 -5.93
C ILE A 543 -10.13 -22.21 -5.85
N GLY A 544 -9.09 -22.51 -6.65
CA GLY A 544 -7.89 -21.67 -6.74
C GLY A 544 -8.21 -20.25 -7.21
N ALA A 545 -9.08 -20.10 -8.23
CA ALA A 545 -9.52 -18.79 -8.71
C ALA A 545 -10.26 -18.00 -7.61
N ALA A 546 -11.19 -18.64 -6.89
CA ALA A 546 -11.92 -17.99 -5.80
C ALA A 546 -11.00 -17.57 -4.64
N LEU A 547 -9.99 -18.38 -4.30
CA LEU A 547 -8.97 -18.02 -3.32
C LEU A 547 -8.16 -16.80 -3.76
N LEU A 548 -7.79 -16.71 -5.03
CA LEU A 548 -7.05 -15.56 -5.56
C LEU A 548 -7.92 -14.30 -5.63
N GLU A 549 -9.22 -14.44 -5.89
CA GLU A 549 -10.19 -13.34 -5.76
C GLU A 549 -10.21 -12.78 -4.32
N MET A 550 -10.15 -13.65 -3.30
CA MET A 550 -10.16 -13.25 -1.89
C MET A 550 -9.01 -12.31 -1.52
N VAL A 551 -7.84 -12.47 -2.14
CA VAL A 551 -6.62 -11.71 -1.83
C VAL A 551 -6.25 -10.68 -2.89
N GLN A 552 -7.21 -10.31 -3.74
CA GLN A 552 -7.06 -9.13 -4.59
C GLN A 552 -6.93 -7.86 -3.71
N PRO A 553 -6.15 -6.84 -4.13
CA PRO A 553 -5.84 -5.67 -3.30
C PRO A 553 -7.07 -4.98 -2.68
N GLY A 554 -8.20 -4.91 -3.40
CA GLY A 554 -9.45 -4.31 -2.89
C GLY A 554 -10.17 -5.12 -1.80
N ASN A 555 -9.76 -6.37 -1.57
CA ASN A 555 -10.37 -7.28 -0.59
C ASN A 555 -9.48 -7.50 0.65
N VAL A 556 -8.17 -7.25 0.56
CA VAL A 556 -7.20 -7.64 1.61
C VAL A 556 -7.48 -6.99 2.95
N ALA A 557 -7.78 -5.68 2.99
CA ALA A 557 -8.06 -4.98 4.25
C ALA A 557 -9.36 -5.47 4.92
N ALA A 558 -10.39 -5.77 4.12
CA ALA A 558 -11.65 -6.32 4.63
C ALA A 558 -11.48 -7.77 5.13
N MET A 559 -10.70 -8.58 4.42
CA MET A 559 -10.35 -9.94 4.86
C MET A 559 -9.50 -9.91 6.13
N GLY A 560 -8.49 -9.04 6.19
CA GLY A 560 -7.62 -8.85 7.35
C GLY A 560 -8.42 -8.47 8.60
N ALA A 561 -9.33 -7.49 8.49
CA ALA A 561 -10.20 -7.09 9.58
C ALA A 561 -11.12 -8.23 10.07
N VAL A 562 -11.68 -9.01 9.15
CA VAL A 562 -12.56 -10.15 9.50
C VAL A 562 -11.78 -11.28 10.16
N PHE A 563 -10.65 -11.70 9.59
CA PHE A 563 -9.83 -12.78 10.16
C PHE A 563 -9.11 -12.36 11.45
N ALA A 564 -8.77 -11.08 11.62
CA ALA A 564 -8.28 -10.52 12.87
C ALA A 564 -9.38 -10.44 13.94
N ALA A 565 -10.60 -10.02 13.58
CA ALA A 565 -11.76 -10.08 14.48
C ALA A 565 -12.12 -11.53 14.86
N TRP A 566 -11.90 -12.48 13.95
CA TRP A 566 -12.04 -13.91 14.19
C TRP A 566 -10.96 -14.46 15.15
N ALA A 567 -9.73 -13.93 15.09
CA ALA A 567 -8.65 -14.25 16.04
C ALA A 567 -8.99 -13.86 17.49
N VAL A 568 -9.68 -12.73 17.67
CA VAL A 568 -10.09 -12.21 19.00
C VAL A 568 -11.21 -13.04 19.61
N THR A 569 -12.11 -13.61 18.78
CA THR A 569 -13.25 -14.41 19.26
C THR A 569 -12.86 -15.82 19.72
N GLN A 570 -11.75 -16.39 19.22
CA GLN A 570 -11.18 -17.67 19.68
C GLN A 570 -10.51 -17.60 21.06
N GLY A 571 -10.28 -16.40 21.60
CA GLY A 571 -9.79 -16.18 22.97
C GLY A 571 -10.87 -16.21 24.05
N THR A 572 -12.14 -16.49 23.69
CA THR A 572 -13.28 -16.48 24.61
C THR A 572 -14.01 -17.83 24.63
N PRO A 573 -14.62 -18.27 25.76
CA PRO A 573 -15.40 -19.51 25.84
C PRO A 573 -16.68 -19.54 24.96
N VAL A 574 -16.95 -18.48 24.17
CA VAL A 574 -18.19 -18.29 23.40
C VAL A 574 -18.01 -18.66 21.91
N GLY A 575 -16.82 -19.11 21.49
CA GLY A 575 -16.51 -19.45 20.08
C GLY A 575 -17.42 -20.52 19.44
N TRP A 576 -18.05 -21.39 20.22
CA TRP A 576 -18.86 -22.50 19.69
C TRP A 576 -20.20 -22.08 19.06
N ILE A 577 -20.73 -20.87 19.33
CA ILE A 577 -22.05 -20.43 18.83
C ILE A 577 -21.97 -19.92 17.37
N MET A 578 -20.87 -19.23 17.01
CA MET A 578 -20.55 -18.89 15.62
C MET A 578 -20.11 -20.14 14.83
N ASP A 579 -19.40 -21.06 15.48
CA ASP A 579 -19.03 -22.36 14.90
C ASP A 579 -20.26 -23.22 14.62
N ALA A 580 -21.26 -23.27 15.52
CA ALA A 580 -22.47 -24.08 15.34
C ALA A 580 -23.45 -23.52 14.31
N ALA A 581 -23.51 -22.20 14.11
CA ALA A 581 -24.38 -21.59 13.10
C ALA A 581 -23.82 -21.77 11.67
N ILE A 582 -22.50 -21.62 11.50
CA ILE A 582 -21.82 -21.83 10.20
C ILE A 582 -21.67 -23.33 9.90
N LEU A 583 -21.34 -24.18 10.88
CA LEU A 583 -21.28 -25.64 10.69
C LEU A 583 -22.69 -26.25 10.59
N GLY A 584 -23.67 -25.77 11.36
CA GLY A 584 -25.01 -26.38 11.45
C GLY A 584 -25.90 -26.14 10.23
N LEU A 585 -25.91 -24.93 9.66
CA LEU A 585 -26.64 -24.63 8.41
C LEU A 585 -25.93 -25.23 7.17
N SER A 586 -24.60 -25.34 7.20
CA SER A 586 -23.81 -25.82 6.07
C SER A 586 -23.65 -27.35 6.05
N TYR A 587 -23.70 -28.04 7.20
CA TYR A 587 -23.71 -29.51 7.27
C TYR A 587 -24.96 -30.11 6.61
N TYR A 588 -26.10 -29.42 6.71
CA TYR A 588 -27.36 -29.80 6.07
C TYR A 588 -27.32 -29.66 4.54
N ALA A 589 -26.41 -28.85 3.98
CA ALA A 589 -26.29 -28.59 2.54
C ALA A 589 -25.02 -29.20 1.87
N LEU A 590 -23.95 -29.48 2.63
CA LEU A 590 -22.62 -29.83 2.11
C LEU A 590 -21.99 -31.10 2.74
N GLY A 591 -22.65 -31.74 3.72
CA GLY A 591 -22.17 -32.98 4.36
C GLY A 591 -20.84 -32.81 5.11
N SER A 592 -20.03 -33.88 5.18
CA SER A 592 -18.74 -33.90 5.90
C SER A 592 -17.69 -32.93 5.33
N GLY A 593 -17.83 -32.50 4.07
CA GLY A 593 -16.90 -31.58 3.40
C GLY A 593 -16.85 -30.17 4.02
N VAL A 594 -17.85 -29.79 4.81
CA VAL A 594 -17.87 -28.50 5.54
C VAL A 594 -16.87 -28.45 6.70
N ILE A 595 -16.59 -29.59 7.33
CA ILE A 595 -15.59 -29.70 8.40
C ILE A 595 -14.19 -29.52 7.79
N ASP A 596 -13.95 -30.12 6.63
CA ASP A 596 -12.68 -29.95 5.92
C ASP A 596 -12.51 -28.52 5.37
N LEU A 597 -13.58 -27.87 4.90
CA LEU A 597 -13.55 -26.45 4.51
C LEU A 597 -13.21 -25.54 5.70
N TYR A 598 -13.83 -25.78 6.86
CA TYR A 598 -13.52 -25.07 8.11
C TYR A 598 -12.06 -25.27 8.52
N GLN A 599 -11.56 -26.51 8.46
CA GLN A 599 -10.17 -26.83 8.78
C GLN A 599 -9.18 -26.18 7.79
N ALA A 600 -9.56 -26.01 6.53
CA ALA A 600 -8.75 -25.26 5.57
C ALA A 600 -8.63 -23.79 5.96
N VAL A 601 -9.73 -23.15 6.35
CA VAL A 601 -9.73 -21.77 6.84
C VAL A 601 -8.88 -21.63 8.11
N MET A 602 -9.01 -22.58 9.04
CA MET A 602 -8.16 -22.63 10.24
C MET A 602 -6.67 -22.79 9.91
N ALA A 603 -6.32 -23.58 8.89
CA ALA A 603 -4.94 -23.74 8.46
C ALA A 603 -4.36 -22.44 7.86
N LEU A 604 -5.16 -21.70 7.09
CA LEU A 604 -4.77 -20.37 6.60
C LEU A 604 -4.54 -19.39 7.77
N HIS A 605 -5.47 -19.38 8.73
CA HIS A 605 -5.39 -18.51 9.91
C HIS A 605 -4.19 -18.85 10.80
N ASN A 606 -4.07 -20.11 11.24
CA ASN A 606 -2.98 -20.57 12.10
C ASN A 606 -1.62 -20.40 11.43
N GLY A 607 -1.53 -20.62 10.12
CA GLY A 607 -0.32 -20.33 9.36
C GLY A 607 0.06 -18.85 9.43
N ALA A 608 -0.92 -17.96 9.23
CA ALA A 608 -0.68 -16.52 9.25
C ALA A 608 -0.32 -15.99 10.65
N THR A 609 -0.82 -16.61 11.73
CA THR A 609 -0.45 -16.23 13.10
C THR A 609 0.92 -16.78 13.53
N THR A 610 1.26 -18.00 13.13
CA THR A 610 2.43 -18.71 13.69
C THR A 610 3.66 -18.73 12.81
N ALA A 611 3.53 -18.54 11.49
CA ALA A 611 4.65 -18.64 10.57
C ALA A 611 5.74 -17.61 10.87
N LYS A 612 6.99 -18.08 10.92
CA LYS A 612 8.19 -17.25 11.13
C LYS A 612 9.14 -17.30 9.94
N CYS A 613 8.97 -18.29 9.06
CA CYS A 613 9.83 -18.49 7.91
C CYS A 613 9.07 -19.01 6.68
N ASP A 614 9.69 -18.96 5.51
CA ASP A 614 9.10 -19.36 4.23
C ASP A 614 8.62 -20.83 4.21
N PRO A 615 9.36 -21.80 4.80
CA PRO A 615 8.85 -23.16 4.99
C PRO A 615 7.55 -23.24 5.78
N ASP A 616 7.35 -22.41 6.81
CA ASP A 616 6.15 -22.44 7.64
C ASP A 616 4.92 -22.01 6.82
N LEU A 617 5.05 -20.95 6.02
CA LEU A 617 3.99 -20.48 5.12
C LEU A 617 3.64 -21.54 4.07
N THR A 618 4.66 -22.23 3.55
CA THR A 618 4.47 -23.32 2.58
C THR A 618 3.78 -24.53 3.23
N ALA A 619 4.12 -24.86 4.47
CA ALA A 619 3.48 -25.92 5.22
C ALA A 619 2.00 -25.60 5.50
N ALA A 620 1.71 -24.39 5.97
CA ALA A 620 0.34 -23.92 6.18
C ALA A 620 -0.50 -23.97 4.90
N ALA A 621 0.06 -23.51 3.77
CA ALA A 621 -0.60 -23.56 2.49
C ALA A 621 -0.91 -24.99 2.03
N ARG A 622 0.01 -25.93 2.25
CA ARG A 622 -0.19 -27.35 1.94
C ARG A 622 -1.27 -27.98 2.80
N ILE A 623 -1.32 -27.64 4.09
CA ILE A 623 -2.38 -28.11 4.99
C ILE A 623 -3.72 -27.57 4.52
N ALA A 624 -3.83 -26.27 4.24
CA ALA A 624 -5.05 -25.66 3.73
C ALA A 624 -5.50 -26.29 2.40
N ALA A 625 -4.56 -26.51 1.48
CA ALA A 625 -4.85 -27.14 0.19
C ALA A 625 -5.38 -28.57 0.33
N ASN A 626 -4.71 -29.40 1.14
CA ASN A 626 -5.15 -30.78 1.39
C ASN A 626 -6.58 -30.82 1.95
N LYS A 627 -6.92 -29.87 2.83
CA LYS A 627 -8.26 -29.75 3.42
C LYS A 627 -9.30 -29.28 2.41
N LEU A 628 -8.97 -28.33 1.54
CA LEU A 628 -9.87 -27.92 0.44
C LEU A 628 -10.13 -29.04 -0.58
N VAL A 629 -9.10 -29.83 -0.89
CA VAL A 629 -9.23 -31.00 -1.77
C VAL A 629 -10.07 -32.10 -1.11
N ALA A 630 -9.89 -32.35 0.19
CA ALA A 630 -10.70 -33.28 0.95
C ALA A 630 -12.18 -32.84 1.00
N ALA A 631 -12.44 -31.54 1.21
CA ALA A 631 -13.77 -30.96 1.16
C ALA A 631 -14.46 -31.20 -0.21
N ALA A 632 -13.72 -31.02 -1.30
CA ALA A 632 -14.19 -31.31 -2.66
C ALA A 632 -14.49 -32.79 -2.89
N GLY A 633 -13.71 -33.70 -2.32
CA GLY A 633 -13.92 -35.15 -2.40
C GLY A 633 -15.10 -35.65 -1.54
N GLY A 634 -15.27 -35.10 -0.33
CA GLY A 634 -16.34 -35.48 0.60
C GLY A 634 -17.75 -35.13 0.10
N ILE A 635 -17.88 -34.05 -0.67
CA ILE A 635 -19.14 -33.64 -1.31
C ILE A 635 -19.57 -34.60 -2.44
N GLY A 636 -18.66 -35.45 -2.93
CA GLY A 636 -18.98 -36.52 -3.88
C GLY A 636 -19.31 -37.88 -3.25
N GLY A 637 -19.05 -38.07 -1.94
CA GLY A 637 -19.21 -39.36 -1.25
C GLY A 637 -20.39 -39.41 -0.28
N GLY A 638 -20.77 -38.29 0.33
CA GLY A 638 -21.94 -38.21 1.22
C GLY A 638 -23.21 -37.83 0.45
N ALA A 639 -24.19 -38.74 0.39
CA ALA A 639 -25.49 -38.59 -0.28
C ALA A 639 -25.51 -38.58 -1.83
N ALA A 640 -24.42 -38.96 -2.51
CA ALA A 640 -24.41 -39.08 -3.97
C ALA A 640 -25.16 -40.34 -4.52
N GLY A 641 -25.67 -41.21 -3.65
CA GLY A 641 -26.45 -42.39 -4.05
C GLY A 641 -27.90 -42.11 -4.45
N ALA A 642 -28.45 -40.91 -4.18
CA ALA A 642 -29.88 -40.65 -4.33
C ALA A 642 -30.26 -39.59 -5.38
N VAL A 643 -29.33 -38.74 -5.84
CA VAL A 643 -29.62 -37.73 -6.88
C VAL A 643 -28.38 -37.58 -7.75
N GLY A 644 -28.49 -37.90 -9.04
CA GLY A 644 -27.39 -38.00 -10.00
C GLY A 644 -26.62 -36.70 -10.25
N ILE A 645 -25.75 -36.30 -9.31
CA ILE A 645 -24.91 -35.12 -9.38
C ILE A 645 -23.48 -35.54 -9.76
N THR A 646 -23.00 -35.04 -10.90
CA THR A 646 -21.64 -35.29 -11.40
C THR A 646 -20.58 -34.53 -10.58
N ARG A 647 -19.35 -35.06 -10.53
CA ARG A 647 -18.16 -34.50 -9.82
C ARG A 647 -17.96 -32.99 -9.99
N ASN A 648 -18.33 -32.42 -11.14
CA ASN A 648 -18.18 -30.99 -11.44
C ASN A 648 -19.10 -30.10 -10.59
N GLY A 649 -20.28 -30.58 -10.17
CA GLY A 649 -21.21 -29.78 -9.35
C GLY A 649 -20.72 -29.51 -7.93
N GLY A 650 -19.80 -30.32 -7.40
CA GLY A 650 -19.22 -30.12 -6.06
C GLY A 650 -18.17 -29.02 -6.01
N LEU A 651 -17.31 -28.93 -7.03
CA LEU A 651 -16.24 -27.93 -7.14
C LEU A 651 -16.80 -26.52 -7.31
N THR A 652 -17.81 -26.37 -8.17
CA THR A 652 -18.45 -25.08 -8.43
C THR A 652 -19.19 -24.55 -7.20
N ARG A 653 -19.77 -25.41 -6.36
CA ARG A 653 -20.39 -25.02 -5.09
C ARG A 653 -19.39 -24.48 -4.06
N ILE A 654 -18.20 -25.09 -3.95
CA ILE A 654 -17.14 -24.58 -3.07
C ILE A 654 -16.64 -23.23 -3.56
N ALA A 655 -16.37 -23.11 -4.87
CA ALA A 655 -15.92 -21.86 -5.47
C ALA A 655 -16.94 -20.73 -5.27
N ASN A 656 -18.24 -21.02 -5.44
CA ASN A 656 -19.31 -20.07 -5.16
C ASN A 656 -19.44 -19.75 -3.68
N GLY A 657 -19.31 -20.73 -2.78
CA GLY A 657 -19.29 -20.46 -1.33
C GLY A 657 -18.16 -19.53 -0.90
N VAL A 658 -16.96 -19.69 -1.47
CA VAL A 658 -15.84 -18.74 -1.25
C VAL A 658 -16.21 -17.35 -1.76
N ARG A 659 -16.84 -17.24 -2.95
CA ARG A 659 -17.30 -15.96 -3.51
C ARG A 659 -18.44 -15.33 -2.72
N ASP A 660 -19.35 -16.12 -2.17
CA ASP A 660 -20.47 -15.66 -1.34
C ASP A 660 -19.94 -15.12 -0.02
N VAL A 661 -18.90 -15.73 0.56
CA VAL A 661 -18.18 -15.16 1.72
C VAL A 661 -17.52 -13.84 1.34
N ILE A 662 -16.85 -13.75 0.17
CA ILE A 662 -16.28 -12.48 -0.32
C ILE A 662 -17.38 -11.42 -0.50
N ALA A 663 -18.53 -11.78 -1.08
CA ALA A 663 -19.66 -10.88 -1.31
C ALA A 663 -20.32 -10.45 0.00
N TYR A 664 -20.49 -11.37 0.96
CA TYR A 664 -20.96 -11.08 2.30
C TYR A 664 -20.03 -10.11 3.03
N VAL A 665 -18.72 -10.36 3.01
CA VAL A 665 -17.74 -9.49 3.68
C VAL A 665 -17.62 -8.13 2.99
N ARG A 666 -17.68 -8.07 1.66
CA ARG A 666 -17.79 -6.80 0.92
C ARG A 666 -19.04 -6.06 1.32
N GLY A 667 -20.17 -6.77 1.41
CA GLY A 667 -21.44 -6.26 1.92
C GLY A 667 -21.27 -5.66 3.30
N GLN A 668 -20.63 -6.36 4.24
CA GLN A 668 -20.33 -5.87 5.59
C GLN A 668 -19.38 -4.67 5.60
N ALA A 669 -18.43 -4.57 4.68
CA ALA A 669 -17.54 -3.41 4.54
C ALA A 669 -18.25 -2.18 3.95
N THR A 670 -19.17 -2.35 2.99
CA THR A 670 -20.04 -1.26 2.48
C THR A 670 -21.16 -0.88 3.44
N THR A 671 -21.58 -1.81 4.30
CA THR A 671 -22.60 -1.58 5.35
C THR A 671 -21.94 -1.30 6.72
N GLY A 672 -20.61 -1.11 6.72
CA GLY A 672 -19.74 -0.81 7.86
C GLY A 672 -19.85 0.62 8.40
N ARG A 673 -20.99 1.26 8.15
CA ARG A 673 -21.68 2.13 9.11
C ARG A 673 -23.12 1.60 9.20
N ASN A 674 -23.38 0.73 10.19
CA ASN A 674 -24.70 0.25 10.65
C ASN A 674 -25.27 -1.10 10.16
N ALA A 675 -24.52 -2.21 10.18
CA ALA A 675 -25.16 -3.54 10.09
C ALA A 675 -24.41 -4.69 10.78
N LEU A 676 -24.12 -4.56 12.08
CA LEU A 676 -24.00 -5.75 12.94
C LEU A 676 -25.02 -5.61 14.07
N LEU A 677 -26.27 -5.97 13.75
CA LEU A 677 -27.36 -6.46 14.62
C LEU A 677 -28.71 -6.26 13.91
N SER A 678 -29.10 -7.23 13.08
CA SER A 678 -30.51 -7.62 12.87
C SER A 678 -30.55 -8.92 12.07
N ILE A 679 -30.25 -10.03 12.74
CA ILE A 679 -30.99 -11.26 12.45
C ILE A 679 -32.15 -11.23 13.45
N ASP A 680 -33.16 -10.45 13.10
CA ASP A 680 -34.48 -10.70 13.65
C ASP A 680 -34.99 -11.98 12.99
N SER A 681 -35.39 -12.91 13.86
CA SER A 681 -36.20 -14.07 13.54
C SER A 681 -37.24 -13.76 12.46
N VAL A 682 -37.36 -14.66 11.49
CA VAL A 682 -38.51 -14.70 10.60
C VAL A 682 -39.78 -14.79 11.46
N GLY A 683 -40.48 -13.66 11.55
CA GLY A 683 -41.87 -13.54 11.99
C GLY A 683 -42.13 -13.20 13.46
N ALA A 684 -42.20 -11.91 13.82
CA ALA A 684 -43.32 -11.29 14.56
C ALA A 684 -43.06 -9.79 14.88
N ASN A 685 -43.93 -8.92 14.35
CA ASN A 685 -44.31 -7.56 14.79
C ASN A 685 -43.28 -6.42 15.03
N LYS A 686 -43.51 -5.34 14.28
CA LYS A 686 -43.05 -3.93 14.42
C LYS A 686 -43.02 -3.39 15.85
N VAL A 687 -41.95 -2.67 16.24
CA VAL A 687 -41.98 -1.38 16.99
C VAL A 687 -40.71 -0.55 16.66
N THR A 688 -40.89 0.78 16.60
CA THR A 688 -40.00 1.89 16.19
C THR A 688 -38.94 2.33 17.23
N ALA A 689 -37.92 3.10 16.78
CA ALA A 689 -36.98 4.01 17.51
C ALA A 689 -35.61 3.40 17.94
N SER A 690 -34.44 4.08 18.00
CA SER A 690 -33.96 5.47 17.81
C SER A 690 -32.42 5.49 17.68
N LYS A 691 -31.83 6.54 17.07
CA LYS A 691 -30.38 6.80 16.86
C LYS A 691 -29.57 7.07 18.15
N GLY A 692 -28.29 6.63 18.21
CA GLY A 692 -27.21 7.10 19.13
C GLY A 692 -26.16 5.99 19.38
N THR A 693 -24.84 6.15 19.57
CA THR A 693 -23.82 7.22 19.57
C THR A 693 -22.45 6.47 19.46
N ILE A 694 -21.43 7.04 18.79
CA ILE A 694 -20.09 6.44 18.61
C ILE A 694 -19.36 6.32 19.98
N LEU A 695 -18.72 5.17 20.29
CA LEU A 695 -17.92 4.98 21.51
C LEU A 695 -16.40 5.10 21.24
N ASP A 696 -15.73 5.87 22.10
CA ASP A 696 -14.28 6.14 22.14
C ASP A 696 -13.41 4.93 22.56
N PRO A 697 -12.08 4.96 22.31
CA PRO A 697 -11.16 3.87 22.66
C PRO A 697 -11.08 3.58 24.16
N ILE A 698 -11.06 2.29 24.51
CA ILE A 698 -11.00 1.76 25.88
C ILE A 698 -9.73 2.25 26.60
N PRO A 699 -9.84 2.91 27.77
CA PRO A 699 -8.69 3.29 28.58
C PRO A 699 -7.91 2.07 29.06
N LYS A 700 -6.57 2.11 28.93
CA LYS A 700 -5.69 1.01 29.36
C LYS A 700 -5.38 1.03 30.87
N ALA A 701 -5.45 2.21 31.50
CA ALA A 701 -5.18 2.41 32.92
C ALA A 701 -5.90 3.66 33.48
N ILE A 702 -6.14 3.67 34.79
CA ILE A 702 -6.55 4.85 35.57
C ILE A 702 -5.56 5.05 36.73
N ALA A 703 -4.99 6.24 36.87
CA ALA A 703 -4.10 6.56 37.99
C ALA A 703 -4.86 6.58 39.32
N THR A 704 -4.32 5.94 40.35
CA THR A 704 -4.90 5.92 41.70
C THR A 704 -3.84 6.25 42.76
N PRO A 705 -4.23 6.65 43.99
CA PRO A 705 -3.29 6.90 45.09
C PRO A 705 -2.40 5.70 45.46
N TYR A 706 -2.77 4.49 45.01
CA TYR A 706 -2.07 3.22 45.28
C TYR A 706 -1.30 2.69 44.08
N GLY A 707 -1.12 3.50 43.02
CA GLY A 707 -0.52 3.11 41.74
C GLY A 707 -1.54 2.94 40.61
N ASP A 708 -1.07 2.73 39.38
CA ASP A 708 -1.95 2.62 38.21
C ASP A 708 -2.86 1.39 38.27
N ALA A 709 -4.16 1.64 38.14
CA ALA A 709 -5.15 0.59 37.99
C ALA A 709 -5.27 0.20 36.51
N LEU A 710 -4.73 -0.97 36.15
CA LEU A 710 -4.74 -1.47 34.79
C LEU A 710 -6.06 -2.17 34.47
N GLN A 711 -6.55 -1.99 33.25
CA GLN A 711 -7.68 -2.75 32.72
C GLN A 711 -7.31 -4.25 32.70
N SER A 712 -8.09 -5.06 33.40
CA SER A 712 -7.90 -6.51 33.36
C SER A 712 -8.51 -7.08 32.08
N SER A 713 -7.79 -8.00 31.45
CA SER A 713 -8.27 -8.79 30.31
C SER A 713 -9.05 -10.04 30.72
N ASN A 714 -9.22 -10.29 32.02
CA ASN A 714 -9.98 -11.45 32.49
C ASN A 714 -11.46 -11.34 32.08
N ALA A 715 -12.06 -12.46 31.68
CA ALA A 715 -13.44 -12.58 31.22
C ALA A 715 -14.46 -11.91 32.17
N ALA A 716 -14.30 -12.08 33.49
CA ALA A 716 -15.20 -11.44 34.47
C ALA A 716 -15.09 -9.90 34.45
N ALA A 717 -13.88 -9.36 34.24
CA ALA A 717 -13.67 -7.92 34.11
C ALA A 717 -14.25 -7.38 32.80
N MET A 718 -14.03 -8.06 31.69
CA MET A 718 -14.61 -7.67 30.39
C MET A 718 -16.14 -7.79 30.36
N ALA A 719 -16.72 -8.74 31.08
CA ALA A 719 -18.18 -8.86 31.23
C ALA A 719 -18.76 -7.73 32.09
N ALA A 720 -18.12 -7.40 33.22
CA ALA A 720 -18.47 -6.25 34.04
C ALA A 720 -18.38 -4.93 33.25
N ARG A 721 -17.36 -4.79 32.39
CA ARG A 721 -17.22 -3.65 31.48
C ARG A 721 -18.46 -3.49 30.61
N ALA A 722 -18.89 -4.55 29.94
CA ALA A 722 -20.06 -4.54 29.08
C ALA A 722 -21.35 -4.21 29.85
N GLN A 723 -21.48 -4.64 31.11
CA GLN A 723 -22.61 -4.26 31.97
C GLN A 723 -22.60 -2.75 32.26
N VAL A 724 -21.44 -2.17 32.55
CA VAL A 724 -21.30 -0.72 32.77
C VAL A 724 -21.59 0.08 31.49
N ASP A 725 -21.13 -0.38 30.32
CA ASP A 725 -21.43 0.24 29.02
C ASP A 725 -22.94 0.19 28.69
N GLN A 726 -23.64 -0.84 29.15
CA GLN A 726 -25.11 -0.97 29.08
C GLN A 726 -25.83 -0.15 30.17
N GLY A 727 -25.10 0.63 30.96
CA GLY A 727 -25.64 1.54 31.97
C GLY A 727 -25.97 0.87 33.30
N ALA A 728 -25.29 -0.22 33.68
CA ALA A 728 -25.46 -0.87 34.98
C ALA A 728 -25.29 0.11 36.15
N THR A 729 -26.04 -0.14 37.22
CA THR A 729 -25.93 0.60 38.48
C THR A 729 -24.65 0.21 39.20
N LEU A 730 -23.87 1.21 39.57
CA LEU A 730 -22.67 1.08 40.39
C LEU A 730 -23.00 1.41 41.84
N TYR A 731 -22.39 0.69 42.78
CA TYR A 731 -22.57 0.87 44.20
C TYR A 731 -21.27 1.23 44.91
N ARG A 732 -21.38 2.09 45.92
CA ARG A 732 -20.30 2.45 46.84
C ARG A 732 -20.88 2.69 48.23
N ILE A 733 -20.09 2.45 49.27
CA ILE A 733 -20.41 2.76 50.66
C ILE A 733 -19.48 3.84 51.20
N GLY A 734 -19.95 4.63 52.17
CA GLY A 734 -19.15 5.65 52.82
C GLY A 734 -19.63 6.01 54.23
N THR A 735 -18.84 6.85 54.90
CA THR A 735 -19.14 7.40 56.22
C THR A 735 -19.20 8.93 56.17
N LEU A 736 -20.16 9.53 56.88
CA LEU A 736 -20.37 10.97 56.91
C LEU A 736 -19.14 11.66 57.53
N GLY A 737 -18.70 12.76 56.92
CA GLY A 737 -17.55 13.55 57.38
C GLY A 737 -16.18 13.16 56.80
N LYS A 738 -16.08 12.10 56.00
CA LYS A 738 -14.88 11.78 55.19
C LYS A 738 -15.24 11.78 53.70
N SER A 739 -14.87 12.83 52.96
CA SER A 739 -15.05 12.87 51.49
C SER A 739 -13.70 12.90 50.79
N GLN A 740 -13.45 11.88 49.96
CA GLN A 740 -12.33 11.84 49.01
C GLN A 740 -12.90 11.87 47.58
N ALA A 741 -13.51 13.00 47.20
CA ALA A 741 -14.02 13.22 45.85
C ALA A 741 -12.93 13.63 44.83
N GLY A 742 -11.74 14.02 45.31
CA GLY A 742 -10.61 14.46 44.48
C GLY A 742 -9.71 13.33 43.95
N GLU A 743 -10.01 12.07 44.26
CA GLU A 743 -9.21 10.90 43.88
C GLU A 743 -10.03 9.92 43.02
N ALA A 744 -9.35 8.99 42.35
CA ALA A 744 -9.99 7.93 41.59
C ALA A 744 -10.93 7.11 42.49
N GLN A 745 -12.10 6.75 41.97
CA GLN A 745 -13.15 6.12 42.76
C GLN A 745 -13.31 4.65 42.36
N PHE A 746 -13.58 3.83 43.37
CA PHE A 746 -13.75 2.38 43.24
C PHE A 746 -15.21 2.03 43.51
N TRP A 747 -15.84 1.41 42.52
CA TRP A 747 -17.26 1.06 42.54
C TRP A 747 -17.46 -0.43 42.34
N SER A 748 -18.54 -0.97 42.88
CA SER A 748 -18.94 -2.37 42.67
C SER A 748 -20.19 -2.46 41.80
N LEU A 749 -20.37 -3.58 41.11
CA LEU A 749 -21.62 -3.90 40.39
C LEU A 749 -22.64 -4.60 41.29
N GLU A 750 -22.27 -4.88 42.53
CA GLU A 750 -23.08 -5.62 43.48
C GLU A 750 -23.55 -4.72 44.61
N ASN A 751 -24.81 -4.91 45.03
CA ASN A 751 -25.35 -4.18 46.15
C ASN A 751 -24.56 -4.54 47.44
N PRO A 752 -24.06 -3.55 48.21
CA PRO A 752 -23.35 -3.76 49.47
C PRO A 752 -24.14 -4.52 50.54
N ALA A 753 -25.46 -4.62 50.40
CA ALA A 753 -26.33 -5.43 51.26
C ALA A 753 -26.23 -6.94 51.00
N ASN A 754 -25.59 -7.38 49.90
CA ASN A 754 -25.45 -8.79 49.59
C ASN A 754 -24.51 -9.50 50.58
N PRO A 755 -24.86 -10.71 51.08
CA PRO A 755 -23.97 -11.50 51.91
C PRO A 755 -22.59 -11.71 51.26
N GLY A 756 -21.52 -11.56 52.04
CA GLY A 756 -20.15 -11.74 51.57
C GLY A 756 -19.60 -10.60 50.69
N TYR A 757 -20.29 -9.45 50.60
CA TYR A 757 -19.80 -8.28 49.86
C TYR A 757 -18.40 -7.82 50.34
N ALA A 758 -18.23 -7.66 51.65
CA ALA A 758 -16.98 -7.24 52.28
C ALA A 758 -15.78 -8.11 51.86
N GLY A 759 -15.96 -9.43 51.91
CA GLY A 759 -14.91 -10.40 51.55
C GLY A 759 -14.52 -10.36 50.07
N ARG A 760 -15.50 -10.20 49.17
CA ARG A 760 -15.29 -10.20 47.72
C ARG A 760 -14.66 -8.91 47.19
N TYR A 761 -14.92 -7.77 47.82
CA TYR A 761 -14.35 -6.49 47.39
C TYR A 761 -13.15 -6.04 48.23
N GLY A 762 -12.61 -6.92 49.09
CA GLY A 762 -11.46 -6.58 49.92
C GLY A 762 -11.75 -5.45 50.92
N ILE A 763 -12.97 -5.37 51.44
CA ILE A 763 -13.39 -4.31 52.39
C ILE A 763 -13.46 -4.92 53.79
N PRO A 764 -12.82 -4.33 54.82
CA PRO A 764 -12.98 -4.77 56.21
C PRO A 764 -14.47 -4.81 56.61
N PRO A 765 -14.99 -5.91 57.19
CA PRO A 765 -16.42 -6.06 57.47
C PRO A 765 -17.02 -4.91 58.31
N GLU A 766 -16.26 -4.38 59.25
CA GLU A 766 -16.61 -3.23 60.07
C GLU A 766 -16.91 -1.97 59.25
N ASN A 767 -16.28 -1.79 58.09
CA ASN A 767 -16.53 -0.64 57.21
C ASN A 767 -17.86 -0.77 56.45
N VAL A 768 -18.36 -1.99 56.24
CA VAL A 768 -19.69 -2.24 55.66
C VAL A 768 -20.78 -2.12 56.72
N VAL A 769 -20.49 -2.57 57.95
CA VAL A 769 -21.39 -2.45 59.11
C VAL A 769 -21.58 -0.99 59.50
N ASN A 770 -20.49 -0.25 59.64
CA ASN A 770 -20.47 1.16 60.08
C ASN A 770 -20.66 2.18 58.93
N ALA A 771 -21.05 1.73 57.73
CA ALA A 771 -21.33 2.65 56.62
C ALA A 771 -22.59 3.47 56.93
N ASP A 772 -22.47 4.80 56.90
CA ASP A 772 -23.59 5.72 57.13
C ASP A 772 -24.50 5.82 55.89
N PHE A 773 -23.97 5.53 54.70
CA PHE A 773 -24.72 5.64 53.45
C PHE A 773 -24.26 4.67 52.36
N ILE A 774 -25.17 4.44 51.40
CA ILE A 774 -24.91 3.77 50.12
C ILE A 774 -25.17 4.77 48.98
N GLU A 775 -24.18 4.90 48.10
CA GLU A 775 -24.27 5.66 46.86
C GLU A 775 -24.56 4.74 45.69
N MET A 776 -25.46 5.17 44.81
CA MET A 776 -25.66 4.55 43.51
C MET A 776 -25.33 5.54 42.39
N ALA A 777 -24.51 5.09 41.44
CA ALA A 777 -24.03 5.90 40.35
C ALA A 777 -24.08 5.15 39.01
N ARG A 778 -23.96 5.90 37.91
CA ARG A 778 -23.73 5.33 36.56
C ARG A 778 -22.56 6.04 35.93
N VAL A 779 -21.81 5.33 35.10
CA VAL A 779 -20.78 5.93 34.24
C VAL A 779 -21.49 6.63 33.07
N PRO A 780 -21.31 7.94 32.85
CA PRO A 780 -21.87 8.60 31.68
C PRO A 780 -21.27 8.03 30.39
N PRO A 781 -22.03 7.94 29.30
CA PRO A 781 -21.51 7.49 28.00
C PRO A 781 -20.25 8.27 27.61
N GLY A 782 -19.19 7.55 27.18
CA GLY A 782 -17.91 8.13 26.81
C GLY A 782 -16.97 8.48 27.97
N SER A 783 -17.38 8.30 29.23
CA SER A 783 -16.49 8.56 30.38
C SER A 783 -15.42 7.46 30.49
N PRO A 784 -14.14 7.81 30.71
CA PRO A 784 -13.09 6.81 30.84
C PRO A 784 -13.21 6.04 32.16
N TYR A 785 -13.17 4.72 32.08
CA TYR A 785 -13.11 3.83 33.23
C TYR A 785 -12.32 2.57 32.89
N ILE A 786 -11.98 1.77 33.90
CA ILE A 786 -11.47 0.40 33.74
C ILE A 786 -12.17 -0.56 34.69
N THR A 787 -12.08 -1.86 34.40
CA THR A 787 -12.59 -2.93 35.27
C THR A 787 -11.48 -3.90 35.61
N ARG A 788 -11.38 -4.28 36.89
CA ARG A 788 -10.38 -5.25 37.36
C ARG A 788 -10.87 -6.03 38.60
N PRO A 789 -10.26 -7.18 38.93
CA PRO A 789 -10.50 -7.82 40.22
C PRO A 789 -10.04 -6.91 41.37
N ALA A 790 -10.87 -6.78 42.41
CA ALA A 790 -10.55 -6.08 43.63
C ALA A 790 -9.42 -6.79 44.36
N PRO A 791 -8.41 -6.06 44.87
CA PRO A 791 -7.28 -6.66 45.56
C PRO A 791 -7.70 -7.29 46.90
N ALA A 792 -6.90 -8.24 47.38
CA ALA A 792 -7.05 -8.76 48.73
C ALA A 792 -6.58 -7.71 49.76
N VAL A 793 -7.33 -7.55 50.86
CA VAL A 793 -7.01 -6.60 51.94
C VAL A 793 -7.26 -7.28 53.29
N GLY A 794 -6.21 -7.38 54.11
CA GLY A 794 -6.29 -8.08 55.40
C GLY A 794 -6.71 -9.55 55.21
N PRO A 795 -7.65 -10.09 56.02
CA PRO A 795 -8.13 -11.47 55.87
C PRO A 795 -9.14 -11.66 54.72
N ASN A 796 -9.51 -10.60 53.99
CA ASN A 796 -10.48 -10.68 52.90
C ASN A 796 -9.80 -11.04 51.57
N PRO A 797 -10.27 -12.08 50.87
CA PRO A 797 -9.60 -12.59 49.67
C PRO A 797 -9.74 -11.69 48.44
N GLY A 798 -10.69 -10.76 48.41
CA GLY A 798 -10.96 -9.94 47.22
C GLY A 798 -11.55 -10.77 46.07
N GLY A 799 -11.31 -10.33 44.83
CA GLY A 799 -11.67 -11.06 43.60
C GLY A 799 -13.02 -10.72 42.97
N GLY A 800 -13.88 -9.94 43.63
CA GLY A 800 -15.03 -9.27 43.00
C GLY A 800 -14.56 -8.24 41.97
N ILE A 801 -15.36 -7.94 40.95
CA ILE A 801 -14.94 -7.00 39.90
C ILE A 801 -15.28 -5.56 40.28
N GLU A 802 -14.26 -4.76 40.50
CA GLU A 802 -14.39 -3.32 40.74
C GLU A 802 -14.31 -2.53 39.42
N VAL A 803 -15.06 -1.43 39.39
CA VAL A 803 -15.09 -0.43 38.32
C VAL A 803 -14.35 0.79 38.84
N VAL A 804 -13.23 1.12 38.19
CA VAL A 804 -12.36 2.23 38.60
C VAL A 804 -12.54 3.39 37.63
N VAL A 805 -12.90 4.55 38.18
CA VAL A 805 -13.16 5.78 37.43
C VAL A 805 -12.25 6.90 37.92
N PRO A 806 -11.85 7.85 37.06
CA PRO A 806 -11.14 9.05 37.51
C PRO A 806 -12.05 9.92 38.40
N PRO A 807 -11.49 10.92 39.11
CA PRO A 807 -12.28 11.87 39.89
C PRO A 807 -13.43 12.46 39.06
N GLY A 808 -14.66 12.38 39.57
CA GLY A 808 -15.86 12.86 38.87
C GLY A 808 -16.35 12.01 37.69
N GLY A 809 -15.80 10.80 37.47
CA GLY A 809 -16.12 9.94 36.33
C GLY A 809 -17.49 9.23 36.37
N VAL A 810 -18.33 9.53 37.36
CA VAL A 810 -19.69 8.96 37.50
C VAL A 810 -20.73 10.04 37.77
N ARG A 811 -21.98 9.77 37.38
CA ARG A 811 -23.15 10.54 37.83
C ARG A 811 -23.87 9.78 38.94
N LEU A 812 -23.85 10.37 40.13
CA LEU A 812 -24.70 9.96 41.25
C LEU A 812 -26.16 10.19 40.89
N HIS A 813 -27.00 9.18 41.13
CA HIS A 813 -28.44 9.30 40.91
C HIS A 813 -29.27 8.82 42.09
N TYR A 814 -28.66 8.16 43.09
CA TYR A 814 -29.28 7.90 44.38
C TYR A 814 -28.24 7.95 45.50
N PHE A 815 -28.61 8.60 46.61
CA PHE A 815 -27.88 8.60 47.87
C PHE A 815 -28.87 8.23 48.96
N GLY A 816 -28.63 7.12 49.66
CA GLY A 816 -29.48 6.67 50.76
C GLY A 816 -28.66 6.50 52.02
N THR A 817 -29.10 7.08 53.12
CA THR A 817 -28.57 6.79 54.45
C THR A 817 -28.99 5.37 54.85
N LYS A 818 -28.07 4.63 55.45
CA LYS A 818 -28.32 3.27 55.92
C LYS A 818 -29.14 3.26 57.21
#